data_AF-A0AAD7X187-F1
#
_entry.id   AF-A0AAD7X187-F1
#
_cell.length_a   1.000
_cell.length_b   1.000
_cell.length_c   1.000
_cell.angle_alpha   90.00
_cell.angle_beta   90.00
_cell.angle_gamma   90.00
#
_symmetry.space_group_name_H-M   'P 1'
#
loop_
_entity.id
_entity.type
_entity.pdbx_description
1 polymer ?
#
loop_
_entity_poly.entity_id
_entity_poly.type
_entity_poly.pdbx_seq_one_letter_code
_entity_poly.pdbx_strand_id
1 'polypeptide(L)'
;MQERFHDCAKLGKSTISRLKEYGNQIRESLQAEQSKSQQLEEKIKILAQDRAILQSEKIHLEQQAKIMQQNLDSKDLCQASDSSTQQTSGSEHHETDSEVKLKSLRQHIQEMEQEHKRTGPCSKLRLIEVNAHLIETKRPVFVPSLIKERIKKMECDRACMRREKKQQESLNMILKEKLDSLHNLCEQKDKALQRKLAQEEVERCVKEIKADGPKKEIRNLKKRIQEIDEINDDTQSGLKTEISAQKIKAQENWTVVCALRRTLGLERKEMTKLSKKFASGKLAGYQRRPVKVSTSSQQRQPLHNPGGVLRSASNNVEESGVANDVLTQEKFAEAVEERNLYLRKLQAEEKKTKSLEDDSASGKSEEKLNMEKLQAEKMCEQLEERIKKMECDRACMRSEKKQQESLNMILKEKLDILHNLCEQKDKALQRKLAQEEVERCVKEIKADGPKKEIRNLKKRIQEIDEINDDTQSGLKTEIAAQKIKAQENWTVVCALRRTLGLERKEMTKLSKKLSEVSGKLAGYQRRPVKVSTSSQQRQPLRNPGGVLSSASNNVEESGDVLTQEKFAEAVEERNLYRRKLQAEEKKTKSLEENVQALKEDHKALEKETLNFQIEINSYNGKLHDMIELCQKKDQALLRKASQIDYERRVNELKIKEVLRSHSWKGTSTEEQHLKAEFSYKAEIDHLRKKLQDNSANQRKACYSEHALAAHKKEIKDFCRQLDQASCKQADLQTLSVPTPGCSHWETPC
;
A
#
# COMPACT_ATOMS: atom_id res chain seq x y z
N MET A 1 21.94 -55.62 -49.59
CA MET A 1 20.66 -55.30 -48.88
C MET A 1 20.72 -55.66 -47.40
N GLN A 2 21.19 -56.85 -47.02
CA GLN A 2 21.32 -57.25 -45.61
C GLN A 2 22.22 -56.32 -44.76
N GLU A 3 23.35 -55.83 -45.31
CA GLU A 3 24.19 -54.85 -44.60
C GLU A 3 23.46 -53.53 -44.29
N ARG A 4 22.69 -52.99 -45.24
CA ARG A 4 21.89 -51.77 -45.01
C ARG A 4 20.81 -51.97 -43.95
N PHE A 5 20.20 -53.15 -43.88
CA PHE A 5 19.27 -53.50 -42.81
C PHE A 5 19.97 -53.60 -41.45
N HIS A 6 21.19 -54.14 -41.42
CA HIS A 6 21.97 -54.25 -40.21
C HIS A 6 22.42 -52.87 -39.68
N ASP A 7 22.83 -51.96 -40.56
CA ASP A 7 23.21 -50.59 -40.20
C ASP A 7 22.01 -49.76 -39.72
N CYS A 8 20.85 -49.91 -40.38
CA CYS A 8 19.63 -49.26 -39.95
C CYS A 8 19.16 -49.76 -38.57
N ALA A 9 19.31 -51.06 -38.30
CA ALA A 9 19.02 -51.64 -36.98
C ALA A 9 20.00 -51.15 -35.90
N LYS A 10 21.29 -50.97 -36.22
CA LYS A 10 22.27 -50.38 -35.29
C LYS A 10 21.96 -48.91 -34.98
N LEU A 11 21.58 -48.13 -35.99
CA LEU A 11 21.15 -46.73 -35.82
C LEU A 11 19.88 -46.64 -34.96
N GLY A 12 18.91 -47.53 -35.17
CA GLY A 12 17.71 -47.60 -34.34
C GLY A 12 18.02 -47.89 -32.86
N LYS A 13 18.89 -48.87 -32.59
CA LYS A 13 19.32 -49.19 -31.22
C LYS A 13 20.08 -48.03 -30.56
N SER A 14 20.99 -47.38 -31.28
CA SER A 14 21.73 -46.21 -30.78
C SER A 14 20.80 -45.05 -30.44
N THR A 15 19.82 -44.78 -31.31
CA THR A 15 18.83 -43.71 -31.10
C THR A 15 17.95 -43.99 -29.89
N ILE A 16 17.48 -45.23 -29.73
CA ILE A 16 16.69 -45.65 -28.56
C ILE A 16 17.50 -45.50 -27.26
N SER A 17 18.79 -45.87 -27.26
CA SER A 17 19.65 -45.68 -26.09
C SER A 17 19.81 -44.21 -25.72
N ARG A 18 20.03 -43.32 -26.69
CA ARG A 18 20.11 -41.86 -26.44
C ARG A 18 18.80 -41.28 -25.92
N LEU A 19 17.66 -41.72 -26.45
CA LEU A 19 16.35 -41.29 -25.97
C LEU A 19 16.08 -41.75 -24.53
N LYS A 20 16.52 -42.97 -24.16
CA LYS A 20 16.45 -43.44 -22.76
C LYS A 20 17.32 -42.61 -21.83
N GLU A 21 18.53 -42.27 -22.27
CA GLU A 21 19.45 -41.44 -21.49
C GLU A 21 18.92 -40.02 -21.29
N TYR A 22 18.36 -39.42 -22.34
CA TYR A 22 17.68 -38.13 -22.26
C TYR A 22 16.45 -38.18 -21.34
N GLY A 23 15.67 -39.25 -21.40
CA GLY A 23 14.54 -39.47 -20.48
C GLY A 23 14.97 -39.62 -19.02
N ASN A 24 16.14 -40.21 -18.76
CA ASN A 24 16.73 -40.28 -17.41
C ASN A 24 17.17 -38.90 -16.92
N GLN A 25 17.86 -38.12 -17.75
CA GLN A 25 18.29 -36.76 -17.41
C GLN A 25 17.10 -35.84 -17.09
N ILE A 26 15.99 -35.95 -17.83
CA ILE A 26 14.76 -35.19 -17.53
C ILE A 26 14.19 -35.61 -16.17
N ARG A 27 14.13 -36.92 -15.86
CA ARG A 27 13.64 -37.39 -14.56
C ARG A 27 14.50 -36.90 -13.40
N GLU A 28 15.81 -36.96 -13.54
CA GLU A 28 16.76 -36.45 -12.53
C GLU A 28 16.61 -34.95 -12.34
N SER A 29 16.48 -34.18 -13.43
CA SER A 29 16.25 -32.74 -13.36
C SER A 29 14.92 -32.41 -12.70
N LEU A 30 13.85 -33.16 -12.98
CA LEU A 30 12.54 -32.98 -12.37
C LEU A 30 12.58 -33.30 -10.86
N GLN A 31 13.25 -34.38 -10.47
CA GLN A 31 13.40 -34.76 -9.06
C GLN A 31 14.26 -33.76 -8.28
N ALA A 32 15.31 -33.21 -8.91
CA ALA A 32 16.10 -32.13 -8.33
C ALA A 32 15.27 -30.85 -8.11
N GLU A 33 14.41 -30.49 -9.06
CA GLU A 33 13.54 -29.32 -8.93
C GLU A 33 12.46 -29.51 -7.88
N GLN A 34 11.86 -30.71 -7.79
CA GLN A 34 10.93 -31.07 -6.70
C GLN A 34 11.61 -30.97 -5.33
N SER A 35 12.86 -31.44 -5.21
CA SER A 35 13.63 -31.34 -3.95
C SER A 35 13.91 -29.88 -3.58
N LYS A 36 14.21 -29.00 -4.55
CA LYS A 36 14.36 -27.55 -4.30
C LYS A 36 13.05 -26.90 -3.88
N SER A 37 11.93 -27.28 -4.50
CA SER A 37 10.60 -26.78 -4.14
C SER A 37 10.26 -27.11 -2.68
N GLN A 38 10.51 -28.36 -2.27
CA GLN A 38 10.32 -28.79 -0.88
C GLN A 38 11.19 -28.00 0.11
N GLN A 39 12.46 -27.74 -0.23
CA GLN A 39 13.35 -26.91 0.60
C GLN A 39 12.86 -25.45 0.70
N LEU A 40 12.27 -24.90 -0.36
CA LEU A 40 11.69 -23.55 -0.34
C LEU A 40 10.43 -23.50 0.52
N GLU A 41 9.55 -24.49 0.43
CA GLU A 41 8.37 -24.60 1.29
C GLU A 41 8.75 -24.69 2.77
N GLU A 42 9.78 -25.46 3.11
CA GLU A 42 10.28 -25.56 4.48
C GLU A 42 10.84 -24.21 4.99
N LYS A 43 11.58 -23.48 4.14
CA LYS A 43 12.05 -22.12 4.47
C LYS A 43 10.90 -21.14 4.66
N ILE A 44 9.84 -21.23 3.85
CA ILE A 44 8.64 -20.39 4.00
C ILE A 44 7.94 -20.70 5.34
N LYS A 45 7.85 -21.97 5.75
CA LYS A 45 7.31 -22.35 7.06
C LYS A 45 8.13 -21.77 8.22
N ILE A 46 9.45 -21.82 8.15
CA ILE A 46 10.34 -21.22 9.16
C ILE A 46 10.13 -19.70 9.24
N LEU A 47 10.09 -19.01 8.10
CA LEU A 47 9.85 -17.55 8.08
C LEU A 47 8.46 -17.17 8.61
N ALA A 48 7.44 -18.00 8.35
CA ALA A 48 6.10 -17.79 8.91
C ALA A 48 6.09 -17.95 10.45
N GLN A 49 6.86 -18.91 10.97
CA GLN A 49 7.02 -19.10 12.41
C GLN A 49 7.77 -17.92 13.05
N ASP A 50 8.87 -17.46 12.45
CA ASP A 50 9.62 -16.28 12.92
C ASP A 50 8.74 -15.03 12.95
N ARG A 51 7.91 -14.84 11.92
CA ARG A 51 6.94 -13.73 11.86
C ARG A 51 5.92 -13.82 13.00
N ALA A 52 5.46 -15.01 13.37
CA ALA A 52 4.54 -15.21 14.48
C ALA A 52 5.21 -14.88 15.83
N ILE A 53 6.48 -15.25 16.02
CA ILE A 53 7.27 -14.90 17.21
C ILE A 53 7.45 -13.38 17.31
N LEU A 54 7.82 -12.71 16.22
CA LEU A 54 7.98 -11.25 16.21
C LEU A 54 6.64 -10.52 16.49
N GLN A 55 5.52 -11.08 16.03
CA GLN A 55 4.21 -10.53 16.35
C GLN A 55 3.86 -10.69 17.83
N SER A 56 4.17 -11.82 18.46
CA SER A 56 3.93 -12.00 19.90
C SER A 56 4.84 -11.10 20.75
N GLU A 57 6.11 -10.93 20.36
CA GLU A 57 7.02 -9.98 21.01
C GLU A 57 6.54 -8.53 20.89
N LYS A 58 6.05 -8.12 19.71
CA LYS A 58 5.46 -6.80 19.51
C LYS A 58 4.27 -6.57 20.44
N ILE A 59 3.35 -7.54 20.53
CA ILE A 59 2.18 -7.46 21.43
C ILE A 59 2.62 -7.33 22.88
N HIS A 60 3.64 -8.10 23.30
CA HIS A 60 4.20 -8.02 24.66
C HIS A 60 4.81 -6.64 24.95
N LEU A 61 5.58 -6.07 24.01
CA LEU A 61 6.17 -4.74 24.17
C LEU A 61 5.10 -3.64 24.20
N GLU A 62 4.04 -3.74 23.39
CA GLU A 62 2.90 -2.82 23.43
C GLU A 62 2.14 -2.91 24.76
N GLN A 63 1.98 -4.11 25.33
CA GLN A 63 1.41 -4.30 26.66
C GLN A 63 2.31 -3.69 27.74
N GLN A 64 3.62 -3.91 27.67
CA GLN A 64 4.58 -3.33 28.61
C GLN A 64 4.58 -1.79 28.55
N ALA A 65 4.49 -1.20 27.35
CA ALA A 65 4.37 0.24 27.16
C ALA A 65 3.07 0.79 27.78
N LYS A 66 1.95 0.08 27.63
CA LYS A 66 0.68 0.45 28.29
C LYS A 66 0.79 0.42 29.82
N ILE A 67 1.44 -0.59 30.38
CA ILE A 67 1.66 -0.68 31.83
C ILE A 67 2.56 0.47 32.32
N MET A 68 3.64 0.78 31.59
CA MET A 68 4.49 1.93 31.93
C MET A 68 3.74 3.26 31.85
N GLN A 69 2.89 3.44 30.83
CA GLN A 69 2.04 4.63 30.72
C GLN A 69 1.06 4.72 31.89
N GLN A 70 0.38 3.63 32.24
CA GLN A 70 -0.52 3.59 33.39
C GLN A 70 0.19 3.91 34.71
N ASN A 71 1.44 3.47 34.87
CA ASN A 71 2.24 3.78 36.05
C ASN A 71 2.69 5.24 36.09
N LEU A 72 2.99 5.86 34.94
CA LEU A 72 3.28 7.30 34.86
C LEU A 72 2.03 8.11 35.19
N ASP A 73 0.90 7.78 34.56
CA ASP A 73 -0.39 8.43 34.82
C ASP A 73 -0.80 8.28 36.30
N SER A 74 -0.53 7.12 36.92
CA SER A 74 -0.78 6.88 38.35
C SER A 74 0.20 7.63 39.27
N LYS A 75 1.44 7.86 38.83
CA LYS A 75 2.47 8.57 39.61
C LYS A 75 2.27 10.08 39.57
N ASP A 76 1.81 10.62 38.43
CA ASP A 76 1.40 12.02 38.29
C ASP A 76 0.13 12.30 39.11
N LEU A 77 -0.77 11.31 39.22
CA LEU A 77 -1.92 11.37 40.13
C LEU A 77 -1.50 11.34 41.62
N CYS A 78 -0.44 10.63 42.00
CA CYS A 78 0.07 10.60 43.38
C CYS A 78 0.86 11.86 43.78
N GLN A 79 1.55 12.53 42.85
CA GLN A 79 2.27 13.77 43.15
C GLN A 79 1.38 15.03 43.12
N ALA A 80 0.23 14.97 42.45
CA ALA A 80 -0.78 16.02 42.51
C ALA A 80 -1.64 15.98 43.80
N SER A 81 -1.63 14.88 44.56
CA SER A 81 -2.42 14.73 45.79
C SER A 81 -1.83 15.37 47.07
N ASP A 82 -0.58 15.84 47.04
CA ASP A 82 0.02 16.56 48.20
C ASP A 82 -0.16 18.09 48.12
N SER A 83 -0.80 18.60 47.08
CA SER A 83 -1.03 20.04 46.90
C SER A 83 -2.50 20.31 46.58
N SER A 84 -3.21 20.90 47.54
CA SER A 84 -4.57 21.44 47.40
C SER A 84 -5.72 20.43 47.53
N THR A 85 -6.13 20.20 48.78
CA THR A 85 -7.53 19.89 49.10
C THR A 85 -8.22 21.17 49.56
N GLN A 86 -9.16 21.69 48.76
CA GLN A 86 -10.53 22.04 49.16
C GLN A 86 -11.12 23.08 48.21
N GLN A 87 -11.96 22.62 47.27
CA GLN A 87 -13.19 23.32 46.92
C GLN A 87 -14.21 22.32 46.35
N THR A 88 -15.49 22.71 46.39
CA THR A 88 -16.70 22.19 45.71
C THR A 88 -17.63 21.35 46.60
N SER A 89 -18.97 21.47 46.56
CA SER A 89 -19.93 22.15 45.68
C SER A 89 -21.36 21.89 46.19
N GLY A 90 -22.36 22.65 45.69
CA GLY A 90 -23.78 22.23 45.58
C GLY A 90 -24.73 23.07 46.45
N SER A 91 -25.50 24.05 45.94
CA SER A 91 -26.58 24.03 44.93
C SER A 91 -27.86 23.37 45.43
N GLU A 92 -28.89 24.16 45.79
CA GLU A 92 -30.12 24.30 45.00
C GLU A 92 -31.11 25.31 45.62
N HIS A 93 -31.75 26.03 44.69
CA HIS A 93 -32.77 27.08 44.74
C HIS A 93 -33.57 27.33 46.02
N HIS A 94 -33.49 28.57 46.52
CA HIS A 94 -34.66 29.39 46.81
C HIS A 94 -34.31 30.89 46.78
N GLU A 95 -35.26 31.65 46.25
CA GLU A 95 -35.25 33.07 45.92
C GLU A 95 -35.16 33.93 47.19
N THR A 96 -33.99 34.51 47.47
CA THR A 96 -33.78 35.33 48.68
C THR A 96 -32.81 36.48 48.41
N ASP A 97 -33.21 37.70 48.77
CA ASP A 97 -32.45 38.93 49.16
C ASP A 97 -31.21 39.40 48.34
N SER A 98 -30.74 38.59 47.41
CA SER A 98 -29.62 38.81 46.52
C SER A 98 -30.03 39.64 45.31
N GLU A 99 -31.31 39.66 44.94
CA GLU A 99 -31.85 40.53 43.89
C GLU A 99 -31.87 42.02 44.31
N VAL A 100 -32.02 42.29 45.61
CA VAL A 100 -31.96 43.65 46.17
C VAL A 100 -30.50 44.15 46.21
N LYS A 101 -29.56 43.27 46.58
CA LYS A 101 -28.12 43.59 46.55
C LYS A 101 -27.52 43.62 45.14
N LEU A 102 -27.99 42.79 44.21
CA LEU A 102 -27.61 42.85 42.79
C LEU A 102 -28.18 44.08 42.08
N LYS A 103 -29.36 44.57 42.48
CA LYS A 103 -29.85 45.88 42.02
C LYS A 103 -28.98 47.02 42.55
N SER A 104 -28.57 46.97 43.82
CA SER A 104 -27.63 47.95 44.41
C SER A 104 -26.22 47.88 43.80
N LEU A 105 -25.69 46.69 43.50
CA LEU A 105 -24.38 46.51 42.84
C LEU A 105 -24.42 46.86 41.36
N ARG A 106 -25.50 46.58 40.64
CA ARG A 106 -25.69 47.05 39.25
C ARG A 106 -25.80 48.56 39.18
N GLN A 107 -26.42 49.18 40.18
CA GLN A 107 -26.49 50.64 40.32
C GLN A 107 -25.10 51.23 40.61
N HIS A 108 -24.30 50.61 41.48
CA HIS A 108 -22.92 51.03 41.76
C HIS A 108 -21.96 50.80 40.59
N ILE A 109 -22.13 49.71 39.82
CA ILE A 109 -21.36 49.45 38.60
C ILE A 109 -21.77 50.43 37.48
N GLN A 110 -23.05 50.79 37.36
CA GLN A 110 -23.47 51.86 36.44
C GLN A 110 -22.93 53.23 36.85
N GLU A 111 -22.82 53.52 38.16
CA GLU A 111 -22.18 54.74 38.67
C GLU A 111 -20.68 54.74 38.37
N MET A 112 -19.97 53.63 38.60
CA MET A 112 -18.55 53.50 38.26
C MET A 112 -18.30 53.53 36.74
N GLU A 113 -19.19 52.99 35.90
CA GLU A 113 -19.08 53.08 34.44
C GLU A 113 -19.39 54.49 33.91
N GLN A 114 -20.29 55.24 34.57
CA GLN A 114 -20.51 56.66 34.27
C GLN A 114 -19.34 57.53 34.75
N GLU A 115 -18.67 57.16 35.83
CA GLU A 115 -17.47 57.83 36.35
C GLU A 115 -16.22 57.51 35.50
N HIS A 116 -16.11 56.27 35.00
CA HIS A 116 -15.09 55.85 34.04
C HIS A 116 -15.27 56.48 32.64
N LYS A 117 -16.49 56.88 32.29
CA LYS A 117 -16.78 57.74 31.11
C LYS A 117 -16.45 59.22 31.35
N ARG A 118 -16.32 59.67 32.61
CA ARG A 118 -15.98 61.05 32.99
C ARG A 118 -14.49 61.27 33.24
N THR A 119 -13.73 60.22 33.56
CA THR A 119 -12.28 60.31 33.77
C THR A 119 -11.52 59.42 32.79
N GLY A 120 -10.86 60.05 31.81
CA GLY A 120 -10.08 59.39 30.76
C GLY A 120 -8.83 58.60 31.24
N PRO A 121 -8.10 57.97 30.31
CA PRO A 121 -7.20 56.86 30.59
C PRO A 121 -5.84 57.33 31.11
N CYS A 122 -5.63 57.37 32.44
CA CYS A 122 -4.31 57.70 33.00
C CYS A 122 -3.89 56.93 34.27
N SER A 123 -4.44 55.73 34.54
CA SER A 123 -4.11 54.96 35.76
C SER A 123 -3.42 53.60 35.53
N LYS A 124 -2.99 53.27 34.30
CA LYS A 124 -2.27 52.03 33.99
C LYS A 124 -0.76 52.04 34.32
N LEU A 125 -0.19 53.19 34.71
CA LEU A 125 1.27 53.31 34.89
C LEU A 125 1.77 52.83 36.27
N ARG A 126 0.97 52.88 37.34
CA ARG A 126 1.45 52.48 38.68
C ARG A 126 1.52 50.97 38.94
N LEU A 127 0.80 50.15 38.17
CA LEU A 127 0.77 48.69 38.38
C LEU A 127 1.95 47.97 37.69
N ILE A 128 2.64 48.64 36.77
CA ILE A 128 3.76 48.05 36.01
C ILE A 128 5.09 48.21 36.76
N GLU A 129 5.25 49.25 37.58
CA GLU A 129 6.48 49.50 38.35
C GLU A 129 6.69 48.49 39.49
N VAL A 130 5.62 48.00 40.12
CA VAL A 130 5.72 47.05 41.24
C VAL A 130 6.11 45.64 40.77
N ASN A 131 5.71 45.24 39.57
CA ASN A 131 6.05 43.91 39.01
C ASN A 131 7.48 43.83 38.44
N ALA A 132 8.11 44.96 38.10
CA ALA A 132 9.48 44.98 37.60
C ALA A 132 10.52 44.66 38.70
N HIS A 133 10.24 45.04 39.96
CA HIS A 133 11.16 44.80 41.09
C HIS A 133 11.18 43.34 41.57
N LEU A 134 10.14 42.56 41.31
CA LEU A 134 10.05 41.17 41.79
C LEU A 134 10.82 40.18 40.89
N ILE A 135 11.10 40.54 39.64
CA ILE A 135 11.80 39.69 38.66
C ILE A 135 13.34 39.76 38.83
N GLU A 136 13.87 40.84 39.41
CA GLU A 136 15.32 41.00 39.62
C GLU A 136 15.90 40.12 40.73
N THR A 137 15.09 39.60 41.66
CA THR A 137 15.58 38.89 42.86
C THR A 137 15.69 37.37 42.73
N LYS A 138 15.24 36.76 41.62
CA LYS A 138 15.31 35.29 41.41
C LYS A 138 15.90 34.92 40.05
N ARG A 139 17.21 35.11 39.88
CA ARG A 139 17.96 34.51 38.76
C ARG A 139 18.27 33.03 39.04
N PRO A 140 17.76 32.06 38.27
CA PRO A 140 18.31 30.71 38.27
C PRO A 140 19.69 30.73 37.62
N VAL A 141 20.66 30.08 38.25
CA VAL A 141 22.02 29.91 37.71
C VAL A 141 21.91 29.08 36.42
N PHE A 142 22.01 29.77 35.29
CA PHE A 142 22.09 29.19 33.95
C PHE A 142 23.36 28.33 33.89
N VAL A 143 23.26 27.03 33.57
CA VAL A 143 24.41 26.12 33.52
C VAL A 143 24.76 25.80 32.05
N PRO A 144 25.77 26.45 31.45
CA PRO A 144 26.17 26.25 30.05
C PRO A 144 26.58 24.82 29.67
N SER A 145 26.79 23.92 30.63
CA SER A 145 27.17 22.52 30.38
C SER A 145 26.03 21.70 29.77
N LEU A 146 24.78 21.90 30.21
CA LEU A 146 23.62 21.14 29.73
C LEU A 146 23.26 21.47 28.29
N ILE A 147 23.41 22.74 27.89
CA ILE A 147 23.21 23.17 26.50
C ILE A 147 24.28 22.56 25.58
N LYS A 148 25.55 22.56 26.01
CA LYS A 148 26.65 21.92 25.27
C LYS A 148 26.43 20.42 25.09
N GLU A 149 25.89 19.75 26.10
CA GLU A 149 25.60 18.31 26.05
C GLU A 149 24.42 17.99 25.12
N ARG A 150 23.36 18.83 25.15
CA ARG A 150 22.22 18.71 24.23
C ARG A 150 22.61 18.98 22.78
N ILE A 151 23.48 19.95 22.52
CA ILE A 151 24.03 20.21 21.17
C ILE A 151 24.83 19.01 20.67
N LYS A 152 25.73 18.45 21.49
CA LYS A 152 26.50 17.24 21.13
C LYS A 152 25.61 16.05 20.82
N LYS A 153 24.52 15.86 21.58
CA LYS A 153 23.55 14.79 21.31
C LYS A 153 22.87 14.98 19.96
N MET A 154 22.38 16.19 19.65
CA MET A 154 21.77 16.49 18.35
C MET A 154 22.76 16.34 17.18
N GLU A 155 24.04 16.68 17.36
CA GLU A 155 25.08 16.45 16.36
C GLU A 155 25.34 14.96 16.12
N CYS A 156 25.30 14.15 17.18
CA CYS A 156 25.42 12.70 17.10
C CYS A 156 24.23 12.08 16.35
N ASP A 157 23.01 12.50 16.68
CA ASP A 157 21.78 12.04 16.01
C ASP A 157 21.79 12.41 14.52
N ARG A 158 22.20 13.65 14.19
CA ARG A 158 22.39 14.08 12.79
C ARG A 158 23.43 13.25 12.05
N ALA A 159 24.54 12.89 12.70
CA ALA A 159 25.55 12.04 12.10
C ALA A 159 25.03 10.61 11.87
N CYS A 160 24.20 10.08 12.77
CA CYS A 160 23.55 8.78 12.62
C CYS A 160 22.61 8.76 11.40
N MET A 161 21.72 9.76 11.31
CA MET A 161 20.79 9.89 10.18
C MET A 161 21.53 10.02 8.83
N ARG A 162 22.67 10.73 8.79
CA ARG A 162 23.50 10.82 7.56
C ARG A 162 24.10 9.47 7.15
N ARG A 163 24.46 8.60 8.10
CA ARG A 163 24.98 7.26 7.79
C ARG A 163 23.88 6.34 7.25
N GLU A 164 22.71 6.37 7.88
CA GLU A 164 21.55 5.58 7.42
C GLU A 164 21.11 6.03 6.02
N LYS A 165 21.07 7.35 5.76
CA LYS A 165 20.80 7.88 4.43
C LYS A 165 21.77 7.36 3.37
N LYS A 166 23.09 7.39 3.65
CA LYS A 166 24.12 6.85 2.75
C LYS A 166 23.99 5.34 2.52
N GLN A 167 23.62 4.59 3.56
CA GLN A 167 23.34 3.16 3.43
C GLN A 167 22.13 2.93 2.51
N GLN A 168 21.08 3.73 2.66
CA GLN A 168 19.87 3.63 1.83
C GLN A 168 20.14 4.02 0.37
N GLU A 169 20.93 5.07 0.12
CA GLU A 169 21.40 5.44 -1.21
C GLU A 169 22.21 4.30 -1.86
N SER A 170 23.10 3.65 -1.11
CA SER A 170 23.88 2.51 -1.63
C SER A 170 22.99 1.31 -1.98
N LEU A 171 21.95 1.03 -1.19
CA LEU A 171 21.00 -0.04 -1.45
C LEU A 171 20.14 0.27 -2.68
N ASN A 172 19.69 1.52 -2.83
CA ASN A 172 18.93 1.95 -4.01
C ASN A 172 19.74 1.84 -5.30
N MET A 173 21.03 2.18 -5.25
CA MET A 173 21.95 2.02 -6.39
C MET A 173 22.09 0.55 -6.79
N ILE A 174 22.30 -0.36 -5.82
CA ILE A 174 22.39 -1.81 -6.06
C ILE A 174 21.06 -2.36 -6.62
N LEU A 175 19.92 -1.89 -6.11
CA LEU A 175 18.61 -2.30 -6.62
C LEU A 175 18.42 -1.86 -8.07
N LYS A 176 18.81 -0.63 -8.42
CA LYS A 176 18.75 -0.11 -9.79
C LYS A 176 19.60 -0.93 -10.76
N GLU A 177 20.85 -1.22 -10.40
CA GLU A 177 21.73 -2.07 -11.22
C GLU A 177 21.17 -3.48 -11.46
N LYS A 178 20.50 -4.06 -10.44
CA LYS A 178 19.83 -5.36 -10.58
C LYS A 178 18.60 -5.28 -11.48
N LEU A 179 17.84 -4.19 -11.41
CA LEU A 179 16.67 -3.95 -12.26
C LEU A 179 17.07 -3.80 -13.73
N ASP A 180 18.12 -3.02 -14.00
CA ASP A 180 18.68 -2.85 -15.35
C ASP A 180 19.22 -4.19 -15.91
N SER A 181 19.86 -4.99 -15.06
CA SER A 181 20.34 -6.34 -15.43
C SER A 181 19.19 -7.29 -15.77
N LEU A 182 18.08 -7.26 -15.00
CA LEU A 182 16.89 -8.06 -15.27
C LEU A 182 16.17 -7.62 -16.55
N HIS A 183 16.10 -6.31 -16.80
CA HIS A 183 15.53 -5.77 -18.03
C HIS A 183 16.30 -6.27 -19.26
N ASN A 184 17.64 -6.20 -19.23
CA ASN A 184 18.48 -6.72 -20.30
C ASN A 184 18.29 -8.23 -20.52
N LEU A 185 18.13 -9.02 -19.46
CA LEU A 185 17.87 -10.46 -19.57
C LEU A 185 16.51 -10.75 -20.22
N CYS A 186 15.47 -9.98 -19.88
CA CYS A 186 14.15 -10.10 -20.48
C CYS A 186 14.20 -9.75 -21.97
N GLU A 187 14.87 -8.67 -22.34
CA GLU A 187 15.05 -8.27 -23.74
C GLU A 187 15.80 -9.33 -24.56
N GLN A 188 16.82 -9.97 -23.97
CA GLN A 188 17.53 -11.08 -24.60
C GLN A 188 16.64 -12.31 -24.80
N LYS A 189 15.78 -12.65 -23.82
CA LYS A 189 14.81 -13.75 -23.94
C LYS A 189 13.77 -13.49 -25.02
N ASP A 190 13.25 -12.27 -25.12
CA ASP A 190 12.29 -11.88 -26.14
C ASP A 190 12.91 -11.99 -27.55
N LYS A 191 14.15 -11.52 -27.72
CA LYS A 191 14.90 -11.67 -28.97
C LYS A 191 15.14 -13.16 -29.31
N ALA A 192 15.44 -14.00 -28.33
CA ALA A 192 15.61 -15.44 -28.53
C ALA A 192 14.29 -16.13 -28.92
N LEU A 193 13.17 -15.75 -28.30
CA LEU A 193 11.85 -16.27 -28.63
C LEU A 193 11.43 -15.88 -30.05
N GLN A 194 11.65 -14.62 -30.45
CA GLN A 194 11.38 -14.16 -31.81
C GLN A 194 12.18 -14.93 -32.86
N ARG A 195 13.46 -15.23 -32.58
CA ARG A 195 14.29 -16.06 -33.47
C ARG A 195 13.75 -17.48 -33.60
N LYS A 196 13.28 -18.10 -32.52
CA LYS A 196 12.65 -19.44 -32.56
C LYS A 196 11.37 -19.46 -33.39
N LEU A 197 10.49 -18.47 -33.20
CA LEU A 197 9.27 -18.35 -34.00
C LEU A 197 9.58 -18.17 -35.49
N ALA A 198 10.56 -17.33 -35.82
CA ALA A 198 11.02 -17.16 -37.21
C ALA A 198 11.59 -18.47 -37.79
N GLN A 199 12.34 -19.24 -37.00
CA GLN A 199 12.87 -20.54 -37.41
C GLN A 199 11.75 -21.56 -37.68
N GLU A 200 10.74 -21.62 -36.81
CA GLU A 200 9.57 -22.50 -36.97
C GLU A 200 8.71 -22.12 -38.19
N GLU A 201 8.57 -20.83 -38.50
CA GLU A 201 7.91 -20.35 -39.72
C GLU A 201 8.67 -20.78 -40.98
N VAL A 202 10.00 -20.64 -40.99
CA VAL A 202 10.84 -21.11 -42.10
C VAL A 202 10.70 -22.62 -42.28
N GLU A 203 10.74 -23.40 -41.20
CA GLU A 203 10.53 -24.85 -41.28
C GLU A 203 9.15 -25.24 -41.82
N ARG A 204 8.11 -24.49 -41.45
CA ARG A 204 6.74 -24.68 -41.94
C ARG A 204 6.67 -24.42 -43.45
N CYS A 205 7.21 -23.30 -43.91
CA CYS A 205 7.31 -22.97 -45.34
C CYS A 205 8.09 -24.04 -46.13
N VAL A 206 9.17 -24.58 -45.55
CA VAL A 206 9.96 -25.65 -46.18
C VAL A 206 9.17 -26.97 -46.29
N LYS A 207 8.34 -27.30 -45.30
CA LYS A 207 7.46 -28.48 -45.34
C LYS A 207 6.36 -28.33 -46.41
N GLU A 208 5.76 -27.16 -46.53
CA GLU A 208 4.74 -26.87 -47.55
C GLU A 208 5.33 -26.92 -48.98
N ILE A 209 6.52 -26.37 -49.19
CA ILE A 209 7.15 -26.34 -50.53
C ILE A 209 7.67 -27.72 -50.97
N LYS A 210 8.02 -28.60 -50.01
CA LYS A 210 8.35 -30.00 -50.31
C LYS A 210 7.14 -30.82 -50.79
N ALA A 211 5.91 -30.37 -50.53
CA ALA A 211 4.71 -31.07 -50.96
C ALA A 211 4.38 -30.82 -52.44
N ASP A 212 4.65 -29.62 -53.01
CA ASP A 212 4.15 -29.24 -54.35
C ASP A 212 5.08 -28.35 -55.22
N GLY A 213 6.30 -27.97 -54.77
CA GLY A 213 7.10 -26.94 -55.45
C GLY A 213 8.15 -27.38 -56.49
N PRO A 214 8.42 -26.58 -57.56
CA PRO A 214 9.47 -26.86 -58.54
C PRO A 214 10.87 -26.83 -57.91
N LYS A 215 11.74 -27.78 -58.30
CA LYS A 215 13.10 -28.03 -57.76
C LYS A 215 14.03 -26.79 -57.61
N LYS A 216 13.73 -25.67 -58.27
CA LYS A 216 14.51 -24.43 -58.24
C LYS A 216 14.27 -23.62 -56.95
N GLU A 217 13.04 -23.61 -56.42
CA GLU A 217 12.71 -22.92 -55.15
C GLU A 217 13.27 -23.66 -53.93
N ILE A 218 13.25 -25.00 -53.97
CA ILE A 218 13.88 -25.85 -52.94
C ILE A 218 15.37 -25.54 -52.81
N ARG A 219 16.06 -25.22 -53.92
CA ARG A 219 17.50 -24.93 -53.92
C ARG A 219 17.80 -23.54 -53.32
N ASN A 220 16.96 -22.54 -53.56
CA ASN A 220 17.08 -21.21 -52.93
C ASN A 220 16.72 -21.23 -51.44
N LEU A 221 15.71 -22.01 -51.04
CA LEU A 221 15.38 -22.16 -49.62
C LEU A 221 16.46 -22.89 -48.85
N LYS A 222 17.09 -23.92 -49.44
CA LYS A 222 18.25 -24.57 -48.82
C LYS A 222 19.40 -23.59 -48.57
N LYS A 223 19.68 -22.67 -49.50
CA LYS A 223 20.68 -21.61 -49.28
C LYS A 223 20.28 -20.66 -48.15
N ARG A 224 19.02 -20.20 -48.09
CA ARG A 224 18.55 -19.35 -46.99
C ARG A 224 18.57 -20.04 -45.63
N ILE A 225 18.26 -21.35 -45.58
CA ILE A 225 18.38 -22.14 -44.34
C ILE A 225 19.85 -22.20 -43.90
N GLN A 226 20.76 -22.45 -44.84
CA GLN A 226 22.18 -22.50 -44.55
C GLN A 226 22.73 -21.14 -44.05
N GLU A 227 22.31 -20.02 -44.66
CA GLU A 227 22.62 -18.66 -44.16
C GLU A 227 22.04 -18.41 -42.76
N ILE A 228 20.82 -18.90 -42.47
CA ILE A 228 20.22 -18.77 -41.14
C ILE A 228 20.98 -19.60 -40.11
N ASP A 229 21.42 -20.82 -40.46
CA ASP A 229 22.19 -21.69 -39.59
C ASP A 229 23.57 -21.07 -39.27
N GLU A 230 24.25 -20.49 -40.26
CA GLU A 230 25.52 -19.76 -40.06
C GLU A 230 25.34 -18.55 -39.12
N ILE A 231 24.27 -17.76 -39.30
CA ILE A 231 23.95 -16.65 -38.39
C ILE A 231 23.61 -17.15 -36.98
N ASN A 232 22.97 -18.32 -36.86
CA ASN A 232 22.61 -18.90 -35.58
C ASN A 232 23.83 -19.43 -34.82
N ASP A 233 24.80 -20.02 -35.53
CA ASP A 233 26.06 -20.48 -34.95
C ASP A 233 26.93 -19.30 -34.49
N ASP A 234 27.02 -18.23 -35.30
CA ASP A 234 27.71 -17.00 -34.93
C ASP A 234 27.08 -16.34 -33.69
N THR A 235 25.75 -16.27 -33.63
CA THR A 235 25.05 -15.72 -32.45
C THR A 235 25.13 -16.62 -31.23
N GLN A 236 25.14 -17.95 -31.38
CA GLN A 236 25.38 -18.86 -30.26
C GLN A 236 26.81 -18.74 -29.72
N SER A 237 27.79 -18.55 -30.60
CA SER A 237 29.19 -18.32 -30.19
C SER A 237 29.32 -17.02 -29.39
N GLY A 238 28.65 -15.94 -29.83
CA GLY A 238 28.58 -14.66 -29.13
C GLY A 238 27.85 -14.74 -27.78
N LEU A 239 26.75 -15.49 -27.70
CA LEU A 239 26.06 -15.71 -26.42
C LEU A 239 26.90 -16.53 -25.44
N LYS A 240 27.67 -17.51 -25.92
CA LYS A 240 28.58 -18.30 -25.07
C LYS A 240 29.70 -17.44 -24.48
N THR A 241 30.27 -16.51 -25.27
CA THR A 241 31.30 -15.58 -24.78
C THR A 241 30.73 -14.52 -23.83
N GLU A 242 29.51 -14.03 -24.07
CA GLU A 242 28.81 -13.12 -23.16
C GLU A 242 28.50 -13.81 -21.81
N ILE A 243 27.98 -15.04 -21.84
CA ILE A 243 27.67 -15.81 -20.62
C ILE A 243 28.94 -16.12 -19.83
N SER A 244 30.06 -16.46 -20.49
CA SER A 244 31.32 -16.70 -19.79
C SER A 244 31.89 -15.41 -19.18
N ALA A 245 31.78 -14.27 -19.87
CA ALA A 245 32.14 -12.96 -19.32
C ALA A 245 31.28 -12.58 -18.09
N GLN A 246 29.96 -12.80 -18.15
CA GLN A 246 29.07 -12.56 -17.01
C GLN A 246 29.38 -13.47 -15.83
N LYS A 247 29.74 -14.74 -16.09
CA LYS A 247 30.15 -15.69 -15.04
C LYS A 247 31.43 -15.25 -14.33
N ILE A 248 32.41 -14.73 -15.08
CA ILE A 248 33.63 -14.14 -14.51
C ILE A 248 33.30 -12.93 -13.64
N LYS A 249 32.47 -11.99 -14.13
CA LYS A 249 32.05 -10.80 -13.37
C LYS A 249 31.27 -11.15 -12.09
N ALA A 250 30.42 -12.18 -12.15
CA ALA A 250 29.72 -12.68 -10.97
C ALA A 250 30.68 -13.28 -9.93
N GLN A 251 31.73 -13.97 -10.39
CA GLN A 251 32.77 -14.53 -9.53
C GLN A 251 33.63 -13.45 -8.87
N GLU A 252 33.97 -12.39 -9.60
CA GLU A 252 34.66 -11.20 -9.05
C GLU A 252 33.82 -10.50 -7.98
N ASN A 253 32.54 -10.25 -8.27
CA ASN A 253 31.60 -9.65 -7.31
C ASN A 253 31.44 -10.51 -6.05
N TRP A 254 31.34 -11.84 -6.20
CA TRP A 254 31.29 -12.76 -5.07
C TRP A 254 32.56 -12.70 -4.21
N THR A 255 33.72 -12.54 -4.84
CA THR A 255 35.01 -12.39 -4.14
C THR A 255 35.04 -11.10 -3.32
N VAL A 256 34.54 -9.98 -3.86
CA VAL A 256 34.41 -8.70 -3.15
C VAL A 256 33.46 -8.82 -1.95
N VAL A 257 32.29 -9.47 -2.13
CA VAL A 257 31.34 -9.71 -1.03
C VAL A 257 31.96 -10.57 0.07
N CYS A 258 32.72 -11.60 -0.29
CA CYS A 258 33.44 -12.43 0.66
C CYS A 258 34.51 -11.64 1.44
N ALA A 259 35.23 -10.73 0.77
CA ALA A 259 36.21 -9.86 1.40
C ALA A 259 35.54 -8.90 2.40
N LEU A 260 34.46 -8.22 2.00
CA LEU A 260 33.68 -7.33 2.87
C LEU A 260 33.11 -8.05 4.10
N ARG A 261 32.61 -9.28 3.91
CA ARG A 261 32.12 -10.09 5.04
C ARG A 261 33.23 -10.43 6.04
N ARG A 262 34.46 -10.66 5.57
CA ARG A 262 35.62 -10.89 6.44
C ARG A 262 36.00 -9.63 7.22
N THR A 263 36.06 -8.46 6.57
CA THR A 263 36.35 -7.18 7.26
C THR A 263 35.29 -6.84 8.30
N LEU A 264 34.01 -6.94 7.98
CA LEU A 264 32.92 -6.74 8.94
C LEU A 264 32.99 -7.75 10.10
N GLY A 265 33.38 -9.00 9.83
CA GLY A 265 33.62 -10.00 10.86
C GLY A 265 34.76 -9.63 11.81
N LEU A 266 35.84 -9.03 11.30
CA LEU A 266 36.96 -8.54 12.11
C LEU A 266 36.56 -7.31 12.94
N GLU A 267 35.85 -6.35 12.35
CA GLU A 267 35.33 -5.18 13.07
C GLU A 267 34.40 -5.59 14.20
N ARG A 268 33.52 -6.57 13.97
CA ARG A 268 32.62 -7.10 15.02
C ARG A 268 33.40 -7.80 16.14
N LYS A 269 34.49 -8.50 15.81
CA LYS A 269 35.40 -9.09 16.82
C LYS A 269 36.14 -8.00 17.62
N GLU A 270 36.57 -6.91 17.01
CA GLU A 270 37.18 -5.78 17.72
C GLU A 270 36.17 -5.04 18.60
N MET A 271 34.96 -4.80 18.09
CA MET A 271 33.87 -4.19 18.87
C MET A 271 33.48 -5.04 20.08
N THR A 272 33.43 -6.37 19.94
CA THR A 272 33.18 -7.27 21.07
C THR A 272 34.35 -7.32 22.06
N LYS A 273 35.60 -7.23 21.61
CA LYS A 273 36.76 -7.06 22.51
C LYS A 273 36.70 -5.73 23.27
N LEU A 274 36.39 -4.63 22.60
CA LEU A 274 36.22 -3.32 23.23
C LEU A 274 35.06 -3.33 24.22
N SER A 275 33.92 -3.90 23.86
CA SER A 275 32.77 -4.08 24.75
C SER A 275 33.12 -4.91 25.98
N LYS A 276 33.86 -6.03 25.83
CA LYS A 276 34.37 -6.82 26.97
C LYS A 276 35.37 -6.04 27.83
N LYS A 277 36.21 -5.19 27.24
CA LYS A 277 37.12 -4.29 27.99
C LYS A 277 36.35 -3.20 28.76
N PHE A 278 35.25 -2.69 28.21
CA PHE A 278 34.34 -1.78 28.89
C PHE A 278 33.60 -2.48 30.05
N ALA A 279 33.04 -3.66 29.81
CA ALA A 279 32.30 -4.42 30.81
C ALA A 279 33.17 -4.92 31.97
N SER A 280 34.47 -5.18 31.74
CA SER A 280 35.41 -5.63 32.77
C SER A 280 36.01 -4.50 33.62
N GLY A 281 35.59 -3.24 33.45
CA GLY A 281 36.02 -2.12 34.31
C GLY A 281 37.50 -1.73 34.21
N LYS A 282 38.30 -2.37 33.33
CA LYS A 282 39.75 -2.13 33.17
C LYS A 282 40.13 -0.78 32.54
N LEU A 283 39.15 0.08 32.25
CA LEU A 283 39.34 1.40 31.64
C LEU A 283 39.31 2.57 32.64
N ALA A 284 39.25 2.29 33.95
CA ALA A 284 39.24 3.32 35.01
C ALA A 284 40.59 4.04 35.22
N GLY A 285 41.64 3.71 34.45
CA GLY A 285 42.99 4.27 34.63
C GLY A 285 43.46 5.33 33.62
N TYR A 286 42.70 5.63 32.56
CA TYR A 286 43.13 6.63 31.56
C TYR A 286 42.76 8.06 32.02
N GLN A 287 43.53 8.57 32.99
CA GLN A 287 43.64 10.01 33.23
C GLN A 287 44.19 10.68 31.96
N ARG A 288 43.44 11.66 31.44
CA ARG A 288 43.86 12.53 30.35
C ARG A 288 45.17 13.24 30.74
N ARG A 289 46.30 12.84 30.17
CA ARG A 289 47.48 13.73 30.12
C ARG A 289 47.27 14.78 29.02
N PRO A 290 47.53 16.06 29.30
CA PRO A 290 47.49 17.11 28.27
C PRO A 290 48.65 16.92 27.29
N VAL A 291 48.32 16.88 26.00
CA VAL A 291 49.30 16.84 24.90
C VAL A 291 49.91 18.23 24.78
N LYS A 292 51.21 18.34 25.09
CA LYS A 292 52.03 19.51 24.74
C LYS A 292 52.27 19.50 23.23
N VAL A 293 51.84 20.57 22.56
CA VAL A 293 52.19 20.87 21.17
C VAL A 293 53.61 21.42 21.20
N SER A 294 54.57 20.66 20.67
CA SER A 294 55.91 21.15 20.37
C SER A 294 56.01 21.43 18.88
N THR A 295 56.22 22.71 18.57
CA THR A 295 56.73 23.21 17.29
C THR A 295 58.11 22.61 17.01
N SER A 296 58.31 21.97 15.84
CA SER A 296 59.64 21.89 15.24
C SER A 296 59.58 22.00 13.73
N SER A 297 60.31 23.00 13.25
CA SER A 297 60.64 23.31 11.86
C SER A 297 61.69 22.34 11.31
N GLN A 298 61.57 21.98 10.02
CA GLN A 298 62.66 21.78 9.03
C GLN A 298 62.01 21.17 7.76
N GLN A 299 61.83 21.89 6.66
CA GLN A 299 62.82 22.26 5.63
C GLN A 299 63.22 21.06 4.73
N ARG A 300 62.59 20.95 3.55
CA ARG A 300 63.23 20.95 2.21
C ARG A 300 62.19 20.91 1.07
N GLN A 301 62.59 21.52 -0.04
CA GLN A 301 61.81 22.01 -1.18
C GLN A 301 61.69 20.99 -2.35
N PRO A 302 61.48 21.39 -3.62
CA PRO A 302 60.21 21.25 -4.36
C PRO A 302 60.37 20.37 -5.62
N LEU A 303 59.34 20.17 -6.44
CA LEU A 303 59.49 20.00 -7.91
C LEU A 303 58.15 20.01 -8.66
N HIS A 304 58.06 20.97 -9.59
CA HIS A 304 57.37 21.01 -10.88
C HIS A 304 55.87 20.64 -11.05
N ASN A 305 55.08 21.70 -11.27
CA ASN A 305 54.00 21.85 -12.28
C ASN A 305 54.50 21.52 -13.71
N PRO A 306 53.66 21.36 -14.78
CA PRO A 306 52.30 21.93 -15.04
C PRO A 306 51.33 20.88 -15.65
N GLY A 307 50.08 21.07 -16.10
CA GLY A 307 49.15 22.17 -16.38
C GLY A 307 47.99 21.60 -17.23
N GLY A 308 46.85 22.29 -17.34
CA GLY A 308 45.73 21.97 -18.25
C GLY A 308 44.38 21.76 -17.55
N VAL A 309 43.55 22.78 -17.26
CA VAL A 309 42.62 23.55 -18.14
C VAL A 309 41.26 22.86 -18.36
N LEU A 310 40.21 23.44 -17.74
CA LEU A 310 38.76 23.49 -18.08
C LEU A 310 37.99 22.14 -18.18
N ARG A 311 36.78 21.94 -17.64
CA ARG A 311 35.57 22.79 -17.70
C ARG A 311 34.43 22.14 -16.87
N SER A 312 33.48 22.98 -16.44
CA SER A 312 32.07 22.66 -16.13
C SER A 312 31.72 22.10 -14.74
N ALA A 313 31.32 23.03 -13.87
CA ALA A 313 30.48 22.76 -12.71
C ALA A 313 29.06 22.33 -13.14
N SER A 314 28.52 21.32 -12.48
CA SER A 314 27.08 21.12 -12.36
C SER A 314 26.78 20.68 -10.93
N ASN A 315 25.93 21.47 -10.29
CA ASN A 315 25.52 21.37 -8.90
C ASN A 315 24.62 20.14 -8.72
N ASN A 316 24.98 19.26 -7.79
CA ASN A 316 24.07 18.24 -7.24
C ASN A 316 24.02 18.45 -5.73
N VAL A 317 22.93 19.06 -5.26
CA VAL A 317 22.60 19.18 -3.83
C VAL A 317 21.55 18.13 -3.51
N GLU A 318 21.81 17.46 -2.38
CA GLU A 318 21.27 16.18 -1.94
C GLU A 318 19.88 16.32 -1.27
N GLU A 319 18.89 15.58 -1.75
CA GLU A 319 17.54 15.43 -1.14
C GLU A 319 17.60 14.65 0.19
N SER A 320 17.03 15.18 1.28
CA SER A 320 16.77 14.42 2.52
C SER A 320 15.26 14.28 2.77
N GLY A 321 14.83 13.05 3.08
CA GLY A 321 13.43 12.65 3.25
C GLY A 321 12.71 13.19 4.49
N VAL A 322 11.39 13.25 4.34
CA VAL A 322 10.39 13.82 5.25
C VAL A 322 9.85 12.78 6.23
N ALA A 323 9.94 13.11 7.51
CA ALA A 323 8.93 12.79 8.53
C ALA A 323 9.09 13.81 9.67
N ASN A 324 8.28 14.88 9.70
CA ASN A 324 7.97 15.73 10.88
C ASN A 324 7.18 17.01 10.47
N ASP A 325 5.92 16.88 10.07
CA ASP A 325 5.09 18.04 9.67
C ASP A 325 4.28 18.69 10.82
N VAL A 326 4.15 18.07 12.00
CA VAL A 326 3.43 18.68 13.15
C VAL A 326 4.37 19.41 14.12
N LEU A 327 5.56 18.86 14.33
CA LEU A 327 6.57 19.38 15.27
C LEU A 327 7.26 20.68 14.80
N THR A 328 7.13 21.07 13.54
CA THR A 328 7.79 22.25 12.97
C THR A 328 6.91 23.51 13.03
N GLN A 329 5.59 23.35 13.08
CA GLN A 329 4.64 24.47 13.18
C GLN A 329 4.53 24.99 14.62
N GLU A 330 4.57 24.10 15.63
CA GLU A 330 4.63 24.47 17.06
C GLU A 330 5.94 25.21 17.41
N LYS A 331 7.08 24.73 16.91
CA LYS A 331 8.38 25.39 17.14
C LYS A 331 8.47 26.80 16.54
N PHE A 332 7.72 27.06 15.45
CA PHE A 332 7.63 28.39 14.88
C PHE A 332 6.74 29.30 15.72
N ALA A 333 5.62 28.78 16.27
CA ALA A 333 4.76 29.53 17.17
C ALA A 333 5.51 29.91 18.47
N GLU A 334 6.26 28.97 19.06
CA GLU A 334 7.11 29.24 20.23
C GLU A 334 8.18 30.31 19.93
N ALA A 335 8.88 30.23 18.79
CA ALA A 335 9.89 31.22 18.42
C ALA A 335 9.30 32.62 18.17
N VAL A 336 8.07 32.70 17.66
CA VAL A 336 7.34 33.97 17.47
C VAL A 336 6.89 34.54 18.82
N GLU A 337 6.44 33.71 19.76
CA GLU A 337 6.11 34.16 21.12
C GLU A 337 7.34 34.64 21.89
N GLU A 338 8.47 33.93 21.81
CA GLU A 338 9.74 34.35 22.43
C GLU A 338 10.20 35.72 21.91
N ARG A 339 10.12 35.94 20.60
CA ARG A 339 10.42 37.25 19.98
C ARG A 339 9.49 38.36 20.48
N ASN A 340 8.18 38.08 20.55
CA ASN A 340 7.20 39.06 21.04
C ASN A 340 7.42 39.40 22.52
N LEU A 341 7.84 38.41 23.32
CA LEU A 341 8.22 38.64 24.71
C LEU A 341 9.48 39.52 24.81
N TYR A 342 10.47 39.30 23.96
CA TYR A 342 11.70 40.11 23.93
C TYR A 342 11.44 41.56 23.50
N LEU A 343 10.61 41.77 22.48
CA LEU A 343 10.21 43.13 22.05
C LEU A 343 9.46 43.90 23.13
N ARG A 344 8.58 43.23 23.90
CA ARG A 344 7.91 43.86 25.05
C ARG A 344 8.88 44.24 26.17
N LYS A 345 9.96 43.48 26.37
CA LYS A 345 11.01 43.81 27.36
C LYS A 345 11.81 45.03 26.92
N LEU A 346 12.23 45.10 25.66
CA LEU A 346 12.92 46.29 25.12
C LEU A 346 12.06 47.56 25.22
N GLN A 347 10.76 47.45 24.90
CA GLN A 347 9.83 48.58 25.05
C GLN A 347 9.61 49.00 26.52
N ALA A 348 9.76 48.08 27.48
CA ALA A 348 9.69 48.40 28.89
C ALA A 348 10.97 49.10 29.38
N GLU A 349 12.15 48.71 28.87
CA GLU A 349 13.42 49.36 29.19
C GLU A 349 13.57 50.74 28.53
N GLU A 350 13.08 50.94 27.30
CA GLU A 350 12.98 52.28 26.69
C GLU A 350 12.11 53.23 27.50
N LYS A 351 11.01 52.73 28.09
CA LYS A 351 10.17 53.55 28.98
C LYS A 351 10.86 53.87 30.29
N LYS A 352 11.63 52.93 30.84
CA LYS A 352 12.39 53.09 32.09
C LYS A 352 13.57 54.06 31.93
N THR A 353 14.16 54.14 30.74
CA THR A 353 15.26 55.07 30.43
C THR A 353 14.74 56.47 30.12
N LYS A 354 13.59 56.61 29.44
CA LYS A 354 12.90 57.91 29.27
C LYS A 354 12.44 58.54 30.57
N SER A 355 12.13 57.75 31.61
CA SER A 355 11.80 58.28 32.95
C SER A 355 13.02 58.64 33.81
N LEU A 356 14.24 58.32 33.36
CA LEU A 356 15.49 58.63 34.05
C LEU A 356 16.26 59.80 33.40
N GLU A 357 15.83 60.29 32.24
CA GLU A 357 16.43 61.45 31.56
C GLU A 357 15.99 62.80 32.17
N ASP A 358 14.98 62.83 33.05
CA ASP A 358 14.52 64.05 33.74
C ASP A 358 15.35 64.41 34.99
N ASP A 359 16.17 63.50 35.51
CA ASP A 359 16.99 63.70 36.71
C ASP A 359 18.41 63.14 36.50
N SER A 360 19.34 63.93 35.95
CA SER A 360 20.79 63.93 36.31
C SER A 360 21.67 64.47 35.19
N ALA A 361 22.11 65.72 35.34
CA ALA A 361 23.32 66.24 34.70
C ALA A 361 24.56 65.55 35.30
N SER A 362 25.00 64.41 34.73
CA SER A 362 26.38 63.94 34.88
C SER A 362 26.81 63.12 33.65
N GLY A 363 27.68 63.70 32.83
CA GLY A 363 28.08 63.20 31.51
C GLY A 363 28.93 61.92 31.47
N LYS A 364 28.83 61.04 32.48
CA LYS A 364 29.45 59.70 32.49
C LYS A 364 28.44 58.55 32.36
N SER A 365 27.14 58.84 32.46
CA SER A 365 26.06 57.83 32.35
C SER A 365 25.52 57.65 30.93
N GLU A 366 25.50 58.73 30.13
CA GLU A 366 24.99 58.72 28.75
C GLU A 366 25.84 57.83 27.82
N GLU A 367 27.15 57.78 28.00
CA GLU A 367 28.05 57.00 27.15
C GLU A 367 27.81 55.48 27.32
N LYS A 368 27.49 55.04 28.54
CA LYS A 368 27.17 53.64 28.84
C LYS A 368 25.78 53.26 28.32
N LEU A 369 24.80 54.14 28.48
CA LEU A 369 23.46 53.98 27.93
C LEU A 369 23.48 53.89 26.39
N ASN A 370 24.26 54.76 25.74
CA ASN A 370 24.43 54.75 24.28
C ASN A 370 25.14 53.48 23.79
N MET A 371 26.09 52.95 24.56
CA MET A 371 26.72 51.66 24.26
C MET A 371 25.72 50.48 24.33
N GLU A 372 24.87 50.47 25.36
CA GLU A 372 23.84 49.42 25.54
C GLU A 372 22.76 49.51 24.45
N LYS A 373 22.30 50.72 24.10
CA LYS A 373 21.38 50.95 22.96
C LYS A 373 21.99 50.46 21.64
N LEU A 374 23.26 50.79 21.37
CA LEU A 374 23.96 50.33 20.17
C LEU A 374 24.15 48.80 20.15
N GLN A 375 24.34 48.15 21.30
CA GLN A 375 24.39 46.69 21.39
C GLN A 375 23.02 46.04 21.17
N ALA A 376 21.94 46.64 21.69
CA ALA A 376 20.57 46.17 21.48
C ALA A 376 20.15 46.30 20.01
N GLU A 377 20.49 47.41 19.34
CA GLU A 377 20.26 47.61 17.90
C GLU A 377 20.99 46.56 17.06
N LYS A 378 22.28 46.30 17.33
CA LYS A 378 23.04 45.25 16.65
C LYS A 378 22.46 43.85 16.87
N MET A 379 21.93 43.56 18.06
CA MET A 379 21.23 42.30 18.33
C MET A 379 19.90 42.21 17.58
N CYS A 380 19.15 43.31 17.47
CA CYS A 380 17.91 43.36 16.69
C CYS A 380 18.18 43.16 15.20
N GLU A 381 19.19 43.82 14.62
CA GLU A 381 19.59 43.63 13.22
C GLU A 381 19.99 42.17 12.94
N GLN A 382 20.77 41.55 13.82
CA GLN A 382 21.14 40.12 13.69
C GLN A 382 19.93 39.18 13.76
N LEU A 383 18.94 39.49 14.61
CA LEU A 383 17.70 38.71 14.69
C LEU A 383 16.85 38.89 13.44
N GLU A 384 16.74 40.11 12.91
CA GLU A 384 16.02 40.39 11.66
C GLU A 384 16.65 39.70 10.45
N GLU A 385 17.97 39.72 10.31
CA GLU A 385 18.68 38.98 9.25
C GLU A 385 18.41 37.48 9.37
N ARG A 386 18.41 36.95 10.59
CA ARG A 386 18.14 35.53 10.83
C ARG A 386 16.69 35.15 10.51
N ILE A 387 15.74 36.04 10.79
CA ILE A 387 14.32 35.85 10.41
C ILE A 387 14.18 35.86 8.89
N LYS A 388 14.73 36.86 8.20
CA LYS A 388 14.73 36.94 6.73
C LYS A 388 15.34 35.69 6.09
N LYS A 389 16.45 35.19 6.65
CA LYS A 389 17.06 33.94 6.20
C LYS A 389 16.14 32.73 6.39
N MET A 390 15.52 32.59 7.56
CA MET A 390 14.57 31.50 7.83
C MET A 390 13.34 31.56 6.93
N GLU A 391 12.85 32.76 6.60
CA GLU A 391 11.73 32.95 5.68
C GLU A 391 12.10 32.58 4.23
N CYS A 392 13.29 32.97 3.77
CA CYS A 392 13.84 32.54 2.48
C CYS A 392 14.02 31.02 2.42
N ASP A 393 14.64 30.42 3.44
CA ASP A 393 14.83 28.96 3.52
C ASP A 393 13.47 28.25 3.49
N ARG A 394 12.46 28.77 4.20
CA ARG A 394 11.10 28.23 4.19
C ARG A 394 10.43 28.34 2.82
N ALA A 395 10.60 29.46 2.12
CA ALA A 395 10.08 29.63 0.76
C ALA A 395 10.72 28.61 -0.20
N CYS A 396 12.05 28.43 -0.11
CA CYS A 396 12.80 27.45 -0.89
C CYS A 396 12.33 26.00 -0.62
N MET A 397 12.19 25.62 0.65
CA MET A 397 11.68 24.30 1.05
C MET A 397 10.25 24.05 0.55
N ARG A 398 9.39 25.08 0.50
CA ARG A 398 8.03 24.95 -0.06
C ARG A 398 8.04 24.73 -1.57
N SER A 399 8.90 25.43 -2.31
CA SER A 399 9.02 25.21 -3.76
C SER A 399 9.56 23.81 -4.07
N GLU A 400 10.57 23.36 -3.32
CA GLU A 400 11.14 22.02 -3.47
C GLU A 400 10.10 20.94 -3.14
N LYS A 401 9.32 21.12 -2.06
CA LYS A 401 8.19 20.22 -1.72
C LYS A 401 7.18 20.12 -2.86
N LYS A 402 6.73 21.25 -3.44
CA LYS A 402 5.79 21.25 -4.56
C LYS A 402 6.35 20.53 -5.79
N GLN A 403 7.65 20.70 -6.06
CA GLN A 403 8.34 19.99 -7.14
C GLN A 403 8.44 18.49 -6.86
N GLN A 404 8.68 18.08 -5.62
CA GLN A 404 8.74 16.67 -5.25
C GLN A 404 7.35 16.00 -5.28
N GLU A 405 6.30 16.71 -4.88
CA GLU A 405 4.91 16.26 -4.99
C GLU A 405 4.49 16.05 -6.45
N SER A 406 4.88 16.96 -7.36
CA SER A 406 4.59 16.80 -8.79
C SER A 406 5.34 15.62 -9.41
N LEU A 407 6.62 15.42 -9.05
CA LEU A 407 7.38 14.24 -9.48
C LEU A 407 6.79 12.93 -8.95
N ASN A 408 6.32 12.90 -7.70
CA ASN A 408 5.64 11.73 -7.13
C ASN A 408 4.32 11.41 -7.85
N MET A 409 3.56 12.43 -8.26
CA MET A 409 2.35 12.24 -9.07
C MET A 409 2.69 11.62 -10.43
N ILE A 410 3.72 12.14 -11.11
CA ILE A 410 4.19 11.60 -12.39
C ILE A 410 4.69 10.15 -12.24
N LEU A 411 5.40 9.84 -11.16
CA LEU A 411 5.88 8.48 -10.90
C LEU A 411 4.75 7.50 -10.65
N LYS A 412 3.69 7.91 -9.92
CA LYS A 412 2.50 7.08 -9.73
C LYS A 412 1.79 6.80 -11.05
N GLU A 413 1.59 7.83 -11.87
CA GLU A 413 0.98 7.69 -13.20
C GLU A 413 1.80 6.74 -14.10
N LYS A 414 3.14 6.87 -14.09
CA LYS A 414 4.03 5.94 -14.82
C LYS A 414 3.93 4.50 -14.31
N LEU A 415 3.79 4.31 -13.00
CA LEU A 415 3.63 2.99 -12.40
C LEU A 415 2.30 2.35 -12.82
N ASP A 416 1.21 3.13 -12.82
CA ASP A 416 -0.10 2.67 -13.27
C ASP A 416 -0.11 2.31 -14.76
N ILE A 417 0.54 3.11 -15.62
CA ILE A 417 0.71 2.79 -17.05
C ILE A 417 1.51 1.49 -17.22
N LEU A 418 2.61 1.30 -16.50
CA LEU A 418 3.42 0.08 -16.56
C LEU A 418 2.64 -1.14 -16.06
N HIS A 419 1.88 -1.01 -14.98
CA HIS A 419 1.01 -2.06 -14.47
C HIS A 419 -0.01 -2.48 -15.51
N ASN A 420 -0.71 -1.53 -16.14
CA ASN A 420 -1.69 -1.80 -17.19
C ASN A 420 -1.07 -2.45 -18.43
N LEU A 421 0.13 -2.03 -18.84
CA LEU A 421 0.87 -2.65 -19.94
C LEU A 421 1.27 -4.10 -19.63
N CYS A 422 1.74 -4.37 -18.41
CA CYS A 422 2.04 -5.73 -17.96
C CYS A 422 0.78 -6.60 -18.00
N GLU A 423 -0.34 -6.11 -17.46
CA GLU A 423 -1.62 -6.82 -17.47
C GLU A 423 -2.13 -7.13 -18.90
N GLN A 424 -1.99 -6.17 -19.82
CA GLN A 424 -2.35 -6.37 -21.23
C GLN A 424 -1.46 -7.43 -21.91
N LYS A 425 -0.16 -7.42 -21.63
CA LYS A 425 0.78 -8.44 -22.16
C LYS A 425 0.45 -9.83 -21.63
N ASP A 426 0.14 -9.97 -20.34
CA ASP A 426 -0.23 -11.25 -19.74
C ASP A 426 -1.52 -11.80 -20.34
N LYS A 427 -2.55 -10.95 -20.51
CA LYS A 427 -3.81 -11.33 -21.19
C LYS A 427 -3.57 -11.73 -22.65
N ALA A 428 -2.70 -11.02 -23.37
CA ALA A 428 -2.35 -11.36 -24.75
C ALA A 428 -1.60 -12.69 -24.85
N LEU A 429 -0.69 -12.96 -23.91
CA LEU A 429 0.05 -14.22 -23.82
C LEU A 429 -0.89 -15.40 -23.53
N GLN A 430 -1.80 -15.25 -22.56
CA GLN A 430 -2.81 -16.27 -22.25
C GLN A 430 -3.68 -16.61 -23.46
N ARG A 431 -4.12 -15.61 -24.24
CA ARG A 431 -4.88 -15.84 -25.47
C ARG A 431 -4.07 -16.59 -26.54
N LYS A 432 -2.78 -16.26 -26.70
CA LYS A 432 -1.90 -16.95 -27.65
C LYS A 432 -1.68 -18.41 -27.26
N LEU A 433 -1.44 -18.69 -25.98
CA LEU A 433 -1.27 -20.07 -25.49
C LEU A 433 -2.55 -20.89 -25.69
N ALA A 434 -3.72 -20.32 -25.37
CA ALA A 434 -5.00 -20.97 -25.61
C ALA A 434 -5.24 -21.25 -27.11
N GLN A 435 -4.90 -20.29 -27.99
CA GLN A 435 -4.99 -20.50 -29.43
C GLN A 435 -4.04 -21.61 -29.92
N GLU A 436 -2.80 -21.62 -29.44
CA GLU A 436 -1.81 -22.63 -29.81
C GLU A 436 -2.24 -24.05 -29.36
N GLU A 437 -2.81 -24.17 -28.15
CA GLU A 437 -3.38 -25.44 -27.67
C GLU A 437 -4.54 -25.92 -28.54
N VAL A 438 -5.43 -25.02 -28.96
CA VAL A 438 -6.53 -25.37 -29.88
C VAL A 438 -5.97 -25.82 -31.23
N GLU A 439 -4.98 -25.13 -31.78
CA GLU A 439 -4.35 -25.51 -33.05
C GLU A 439 -3.62 -26.86 -32.95
N ARG A 440 -2.97 -27.15 -31.82
CA ARG A 440 -2.33 -28.43 -31.53
C ARG A 440 -3.36 -29.56 -31.48
N CYS A 441 -4.46 -29.36 -30.74
CA CYS A 441 -5.58 -30.30 -30.68
C CYS A 441 -6.18 -30.57 -32.06
N VAL A 442 -6.39 -29.53 -32.88
CA VAL A 442 -6.93 -29.69 -34.25
C VAL A 442 -5.98 -30.47 -35.16
N LYS A 443 -4.67 -30.28 -35.02
CA LYS A 443 -3.66 -31.02 -35.80
C LYS A 443 -3.56 -32.48 -35.35
N GLU A 444 -3.61 -32.75 -34.06
CA GLU A 444 -3.64 -34.12 -33.51
C GLU A 444 -4.90 -34.89 -33.95
N ILE A 445 -6.07 -34.25 -33.94
CA ILE A 445 -7.32 -34.87 -34.41
C ILE A 445 -7.28 -35.24 -35.91
N LYS A 446 -6.47 -34.53 -36.71
CA LYS A 446 -6.33 -34.81 -38.16
C LYS A 446 -5.27 -35.85 -38.49
N ALA A 447 -4.33 -36.14 -37.58
CA ALA A 447 -3.17 -36.99 -37.85
C ALA A 447 -3.39 -38.47 -37.48
N ASP A 448 -4.21 -38.78 -36.47
CA ASP A 448 -4.39 -40.16 -35.99
C ASP A 448 -5.83 -40.70 -36.12
N GLY A 449 -5.93 -41.99 -36.44
CA GLY A 449 -7.19 -42.65 -36.76
C GLY A 449 -8.25 -42.62 -35.62
N PRO A 450 -9.56 -42.62 -35.95
CA PRO A 450 -10.51 -41.74 -35.25
C PRO A 450 -11.14 -42.29 -33.96
N LYS A 451 -10.67 -43.38 -33.34
CA LYS A 451 -11.49 -44.08 -32.31
C LYS A 451 -10.81 -44.36 -30.96
N LYS A 452 -9.48 -44.46 -30.89
CA LYS A 452 -8.77 -44.71 -29.63
C LYS A 452 -8.21 -43.42 -29.02
N GLU A 453 -7.56 -42.55 -29.79
CA GLU A 453 -7.14 -41.23 -29.29
C GLU A 453 -8.32 -40.40 -28.78
N ILE A 454 -9.45 -40.37 -29.50
CA ILE A 454 -10.62 -39.57 -29.07
C ILE A 454 -11.16 -40.03 -27.70
N ARG A 455 -11.05 -41.32 -27.35
CA ARG A 455 -11.42 -41.80 -26.00
C ARG A 455 -10.42 -41.35 -24.94
N ASN A 456 -9.13 -41.34 -25.27
CA ASN A 456 -8.09 -40.91 -24.34
C ASN A 456 -8.11 -39.40 -24.13
N LEU A 457 -8.31 -38.61 -25.19
CA LEU A 457 -8.47 -37.15 -25.11
C LEU A 457 -9.76 -36.77 -24.35
N LYS A 458 -10.87 -37.48 -24.57
CA LYS A 458 -12.09 -37.28 -23.76
C LYS A 458 -11.86 -37.58 -22.28
N LYS A 459 -11.15 -38.67 -21.95
CA LYS A 459 -10.76 -38.96 -20.57
C LYS A 459 -9.84 -37.88 -19.99
N ARG A 460 -8.88 -37.38 -20.77
CA ARG A 460 -7.94 -36.35 -20.34
C ARG A 460 -8.63 -35.01 -20.06
N ILE A 461 -9.58 -34.63 -20.91
CA ILE A 461 -10.42 -33.44 -20.69
C ILE A 461 -11.25 -33.63 -19.42
N GLN A 462 -11.86 -34.80 -19.23
CA GLN A 462 -12.64 -35.10 -18.03
C GLN A 462 -11.78 -35.09 -16.75
N GLU A 463 -10.56 -35.61 -16.78
CA GLU A 463 -9.59 -35.52 -15.67
C GLU A 463 -9.22 -34.06 -15.35
N ILE A 464 -9.05 -33.22 -16.37
CA ILE A 464 -8.73 -31.79 -16.19
C ILE A 464 -9.93 -31.04 -15.62
N ASP A 465 -11.14 -31.33 -16.09
CA ASP A 465 -12.38 -30.75 -15.58
C ASP A 465 -12.62 -31.15 -14.12
N GLU A 466 -12.38 -32.42 -13.75
CA GLU A 466 -12.44 -32.90 -12.37
C GLU A 466 -11.42 -32.20 -11.47
N ILE A 467 -10.17 -32.07 -11.91
CA ILE A 467 -9.14 -31.33 -11.15
C ILE A 467 -9.56 -29.86 -10.98
N ASN A 468 -10.09 -29.24 -12.02
CA ASN A 468 -10.52 -27.85 -11.97
C ASN A 468 -11.71 -27.65 -11.00
N ASP A 469 -12.68 -28.56 -11.01
CA ASP A 469 -13.81 -28.57 -10.07
C ASP A 469 -13.35 -28.80 -8.62
N ASP A 470 -12.41 -29.71 -8.39
CA ASP A 470 -11.78 -29.94 -7.08
C ASP A 470 -11.02 -28.70 -6.60
N THR A 471 -10.28 -28.03 -7.49
CA THR A 471 -9.55 -26.81 -7.13
C THR A 471 -10.52 -25.67 -6.83
N GLN A 472 -11.58 -25.52 -7.62
CA GLN A 472 -12.60 -24.49 -7.41
C GLN A 472 -13.39 -24.73 -6.13
N SER A 473 -13.73 -25.98 -5.81
CA SER A 473 -14.41 -26.34 -4.56
C SER A 473 -13.50 -26.16 -3.35
N GLY A 474 -12.21 -26.48 -3.47
CA GLY A 474 -11.18 -26.20 -2.45
C GLY A 474 -11.06 -24.70 -2.15
N LEU A 475 -10.96 -23.87 -3.18
CA LEU A 475 -10.91 -22.41 -3.04
C LEU A 475 -12.19 -21.83 -2.41
N LYS A 476 -13.37 -22.30 -2.83
CA LYS A 476 -14.65 -21.90 -2.21
C LYS A 476 -14.69 -22.25 -0.72
N THR A 477 -14.21 -23.43 -0.36
CA THR A 477 -14.15 -23.91 1.02
C THR A 477 -13.19 -23.06 1.85
N GLU A 478 -12.01 -22.73 1.31
CA GLU A 478 -11.04 -21.88 2.00
C GLU A 478 -11.54 -20.44 2.18
N ILE A 479 -12.19 -19.86 1.17
CA ILE A 479 -12.85 -18.55 1.29
C ILE A 479 -13.92 -18.58 2.39
N ALA A 480 -14.74 -19.63 2.44
CA ALA A 480 -15.75 -19.78 3.48
C ALA A 480 -15.12 -19.89 4.88
N ALA A 481 -14.03 -20.66 5.04
CA ALA A 481 -13.29 -20.78 6.29
C ALA A 481 -12.67 -19.43 6.72
N GLN A 482 -12.06 -18.70 5.79
CA GLN A 482 -11.52 -17.37 6.05
C GLN A 482 -12.60 -16.36 6.46
N LYS A 483 -13.78 -16.44 5.84
CA LYS A 483 -14.94 -15.60 6.19
C LYS A 483 -15.45 -15.89 7.61
N ILE A 484 -15.56 -17.16 7.99
CA ILE A 484 -15.93 -17.56 9.35
C ILE A 484 -14.91 -17.03 10.37
N LYS A 485 -13.61 -17.22 10.10
CA LYS A 485 -12.54 -16.72 10.97
C LYS A 485 -12.56 -15.19 11.11
N ALA A 486 -12.85 -14.47 10.03
CA ALA A 486 -13.01 -13.02 10.07
C ALA A 486 -14.21 -12.60 10.93
N GLN A 487 -15.34 -13.31 10.84
CA GLN A 487 -16.52 -13.07 11.68
C GLN A 487 -16.26 -13.39 13.16
N GLU A 488 -15.54 -14.47 13.46
CA GLU A 488 -15.11 -14.81 14.82
C GLU A 488 -14.20 -13.73 15.40
N ASN A 489 -13.17 -13.32 14.65
CA ASN A 489 -12.27 -12.24 15.06
C ASN A 489 -13.02 -10.93 15.29
N TRP A 490 -13.97 -10.57 14.42
CA TRP A 490 -14.81 -9.40 14.59
C TRP A 490 -15.65 -9.48 15.87
N THR A 491 -16.21 -10.66 16.17
CA THR A 491 -16.99 -10.90 17.38
C THR A 491 -16.13 -10.77 18.63
N VAL A 492 -14.90 -11.30 18.61
CA VAL A 492 -13.92 -11.15 19.69
C VAL A 492 -13.54 -9.69 19.91
N VAL A 493 -13.24 -8.93 18.84
CA VAL A 493 -12.94 -7.50 18.94
C VAL A 493 -14.11 -6.71 19.52
N CYS A 494 -15.34 -7.04 19.12
CA CYS A 494 -16.54 -6.44 19.70
C CYS A 494 -16.72 -6.80 21.17
N ALA A 495 -16.46 -8.04 21.57
CA ALA A 495 -16.52 -8.48 22.96
C ALA A 495 -15.47 -7.75 23.81
N LEU A 496 -14.22 -7.69 23.36
CA LEU A 496 -13.14 -6.94 24.02
C LEU A 496 -13.47 -5.46 24.16
N ARG A 497 -14.05 -4.85 23.11
CA ARG A 497 -14.51 -3.45 23.17
C ARG A 497 -15.59 -3.23 24.24
N ARG A 498 -16.53 -4.18 24.39
CA ARG A 498 -17.55 -4.13 25.46
C ARG A 498 -16.92 -4.30 26.84
N THR A 499 -16.04 -5.28 27.02
CA THR A 499 -15.33 -5.52 28.29
C THR A 499 -14.53 -4.29 28.72
N LEU A 500 -13.76 -3.70 27.81
CA LEU A 500 -13.01 -2.47 28.08
C LEU A 500 -13.93 -1.29 28.43
N GLY A 501 -15.12 -1.23 27.83
CA GLY A 501 -16.16 -0.26 28.22
C GLY A 501 -16.70 -0.47 29.63
N LEU A 502 -16.85 -1.73 30.09
CA LEU A 502 -17.26 -2.06 31.46
C LEU A 502 -16.13 -1.77 32.46
N GLU A 503 -14.89 -2.15 32.16
CA GLU A 503 -13.73 -1.84 32.99
C GLU A 503 -13.57 -0.33 33.21
N ARG A 504 -13.79 0.49 32.17
CA ARG A 504 -13.81 1.96 32.31
C ARG A 504 -14.93 2.46 33.24
N LYS A 505 -16.12 1.86 33.18
CA LYS A 505 -17.25 2.19 34.08
C LYS A 505 -16.96 1.76 35.53
N GLU A 506 -16.31 0.62 35.73
CA GLU A 506 -15.94 0.16 37.06
C GLU A 506 -14.80 0.99 37.64
N MET A 507 -13.79 1.34 36.84
CA MET A 507 -12.70 2.22 37.25
C MET A 507 -13.24 3.58 37.69
N THR A 508 -14.16 4.19 36.92
CA THR A 508 -14.80 5.45 37.32
C THR A 508 -15.64 5.31 38.60
N LYS A 509 -16.36 4.20 38.77
CA LYS A 509 -17.12 3.89 40.00
C LYS A 509 -16.21 3.70 41.22
N LEU A 510 -15.08 3.00 41.06
CA LEU A 510 -14.10 2.77 42.12
C LEU A 510 -13.37 4.07 42.48
N SER A 511 -12.94 4.86 41.49
CA SER A 511 -12.35 6.18 41.72
C SER A 511 -13.30 7.07 42.52
N LYS A 512 -14.60 7.09 42.17
CA LYS A 512 -15.61 7.81 42.95
C LYS A 512 -15.71 7.33 44.39
N LYS A 513 -15.81 6.02 44.62
CA LYS A 513 -15.85 5.43 45.98
C LYS A 513 -14.59 5.74 46.78
N LEU A 514 -13.42 5.69 46.14
CA LEU A 514 -12.15 6.02 46.77
C LEU A 514 -12.15 7.48 47.23
N SER A 515 -12.59 8.41 46.37
CA SER A 515 -12.76 9.82 46.73
C SER A 515 -13.74 10.01 47.91
N GLU A 516 -14.86 9.28 47.95
CA GLU A 516 -15.81 9.32 49.07
C GLU A 516 -15.21 8.80 50.39
N VAL A 517 -14.46 7.69 50.35
CA VAL A 517 -13.79 7.12 51.54
C VAL A 517 -12.67 8.04 52.03
N SER A 518 -11.84 8.55 51.12
CA SER A 518 -10.79 9.53 51.46
C SER A 518 -11.38 10.80 52.08
N GLY A 519 -12.51 11.28 51.56
CA GLY A 519 -13.25 12.40 52.15
C GLY A 519 -13.75 12.10 53.57
N LYS A 520 -14.31 10.90 53.81
CA LYS A 520 -14.73 10.47 55.16
C LYS A 520 -13.54 10.31 56.12
N LEU A 521 -12.44 9.72 55.66
CA LEU A 521 -11.23 9.52 56.47
C LEU A 521 -10.60 10.87 56.89
N ALA A 522 -10.54 11.83 55.97
CA ALA A 522 -10.12 13.20 56.29
C ALA A 522 -11.05 13.85 57.34
N GLY A 523 -12.35 13.56 57.28
CA GLY A 523 -13.32 13.96 58.32
C GLY A 523 -13.09 13.32 59.69
N TYR A 524 -12.67 12.04 59.73
CA TYR A 524 -12.32 11.34 60.98
C TYR A 524 -10.99 11.80 61.56
N GLN A 525 -9.97 12.04 60.73
CA GLN A 525 -8.67 12.56 61.18
C GLN A 525 -8.77 14.00 61.73
N ARG A 526 -9.77 14.77 61.29
CA ARG A 526 -10.06 16.10 61.85
C ARG A 526 -10.91 16.08 63.13
N ARG A 527 -11.29 14.92 63.69
CA ARG A 527 -11.95 14.86 65.02
C ARG A 527 -10.91 14.85 66.14
N PRO A 528 -10.87 15.86 67.03
CA PRO A 528 -9.90 15.90 68.12
C PRO A 528 -10.19 14.84 69.20
N VAL A 529 -9.13 14.15 69.64
CA VAL A 529 -9.13 13.26 70.81
C VAL A 529 -9.46 14.07 72.06
N LYS A 530 -10.60 13.79 72.70
CA LYS A 530 -11.00 14.42 73.97
C LYS A 530 -10.12 13.89 75.11
N VAL A 531 -9.17 14.72 75.57
CA VAL A 531 -8.57 14.59 76.90
C VAL A 531 -9.56 15.11 77.93
N SER A 532 -9.73 14.34 79.00
CA SER A 532 -10.70 14.52 80.08
C SER A 532 -10.49 15.80 80.88
N THR A 533 -11.56 16.57 81.09
CA THR A 533 -11.93 17.12 82.40
C THR A 533 -13.45 17.32 82.45
N SER A 534 -13.99 16.93 83.60
CA SER A 534 -15.33 17.15 84.19
C SER A 534 -15.98 18.50 83.80
N SER A 535 -17.30 18.69 83.70
CA SER A 535 -18.46 18.02 84.32
C SER A 535 -19.75 18.67 83.76
N GLN A 536 -20.87 17.93 83.80
CA GLN A 536 -22.26 18.37 83.59
C GLN A 536 -22.63 18.75 82.13
N GLN A 537 -23.74 18.33 81.52
CA GLN A 537 -24.96 17.67 81.97
C GLN A 537 -25.64 17.04 80.73
N ARG A 538 -26.44 15.99 80.91
CA ARG A 538 -27.10 15.24 79.81
C ARG A 538 -28.49 15.81 79.44
N GLN A 539 -28.88 15.55 78.18
CA GLN A 539 -30.25 15.32 77.60
C GLN A 539 -31.13 16.52 77.16
N PRO A 540 -32.17 16.31 76.28
CA PRO A 540 -32.17 15.63 74.97
C PRO A 540 -32.99 16.36 73.86
N LEU A 541 -32.78 15.97 72.59
CA LEU A 541 -33.62 16.15 71.38
C LEU A 541 -34.19 17.55 70.98
N ARG A 542 -33.69 18.03 69.83
CA ARG A 542 -34.36 18.61 68.64
C ARG A 542 -33.66 19.88 68.14
N ASN A 543 -33.32 19.87 66.84
CA ASN A 543 -32.95 21.06 66.07
C ASN A 543 -34.00 22.17 66.29
N PRO A 544 -33.56 23.42 66.50
CA PRO A 544 -33.11 24.30 65.41
C PRO A 544 -31.73 24.92 65.74
N GLY A 545 -30.81 25.13 64.79
CA GLY A 545 -31.04 25.94 63.61
C GLY A 545 -30.94 27.42 63.98
N GLY A 546 -29.74 27.89 64.31
CA GLY A 546 -29.48 29.32 64.52
C GLY A 546 -28.54 29.62 65.67
N VAL A 547 -27.50 30.41 65.36
CA VAL A 547 -26.75 31.22 66.32
C VAL A 547 -25.82 30.45 67.27
N LEU A 548 -24.73 29.89 66.75
CA LEU A 548 -23.43 29.87 67.44
C LEU A 548 -22.32 29.63 66.41
N SER A 549 -21.94 30.68 65.66
CA SER A 549 -20.60 30.77 65.06
C SER A 549 -20.26 32.20 64.64
N SER A 550 -20.58 33.18 65.49
CA SER A 550 -20.11 34.55 65.39
C SER A 550 -19.09 34.80 66.49
N ALA A 551 -17.92 34.15 66.38
CA ALA A 551 -16.70 34.48 67.13
C ALA A 551 -15.52 33.66 66.61
N SER A 552 -15.06 33.95 65.39
CA SER A 552 -13.67 33.69 64.94
C SER A 552 -13.46 34.39 63.60
N ASN A 553 -13.48 35.72 63.63
CA ASN A 553 -12.89 36.56 62.59
C ASN A 553 -12.17 37.69 63.33
N ASN A 554 -10.89 37.45 63.62
CA ASN A 554 -9.85 38.46 63.82
C ASN A 554 -8.52 37.71 63.78
N VAL A 555 -8.07 37.40 62.56
CA VAL A 555 -6.65 37.31 62.25
C VAL A 555 -6.43 38.24 61.07
N GLU A 556 -5.51 39.15 61.31
CA GLU A 556 -5.14 40.31 60.52
C GLU A 556 -4.66 39.95 59.11
N GLU A 557 -4.95 40.88 58.21
CA GLU A 557 -4.12 41.28 57.07
C GLU A 557 -2.67 40.81 57.13
N SER A 558 -2.33 39.84 56.28
CA SER A 558 -1.03 39.78 55.60
C SER A 558 -1.17 38.92 54.35
N GLY A 559 -0.78 39.52 53.23
CA GLY A 559 -1.16 39.11 51.89
C GLY A 559 -0.54 37.81 51.38
N ASP A 560 -1.14 37.30 50.30
CA ASP A 560 -0.40 36.76 49.17
C ASP A 560 -1.27 36.77 47.91
N VAL A 561 -1.05 37.79 47.08
CA VAL A 561 -1.61 37.98 45.72
C VAL A 561 -1.34 36.76 44.82
N LEU A 562 -0.34 35.95 45.16
CA LEU A 562 0.07 34.70 44.51
C LEU A 562 -0.99 33.58 44.50
N THR A 563 -2.07 33.69 45.27
CA THR A 563 -3.13 32.66 45.34
C THR A 563 -4.30 32.91 44.37
N GLN A 564 -4.59 34.18 44.03
CA GLN A 564 -5.61 34.51 43.02
C GLN A 564 -5.13 34.25 41.59
N GLU A 565 -3.85 34.52 41.31
CA GLU A 565 -3.27 34.32 39.97
C GLU A 565 -3.18 32.83 39.62
N LYS A 566 -2.78 31.98 40.57
CA LYS A 566 -2.81 30.51 40.42
C LYS A 566 -4.22 29.96 40.19
N PHE A 567 -5.23 30.58 40.79
CA PHE A 567 -6.62 30.20 40.55
C PHE A 567 -7.07 30.59 39.14
N ALA A 568 -6.67 31.78 38.66
CA ALA A 568 -6.96 32.22 37.30
C ALA A 568 -6.26 31.33 36.24
N GLU A 569 -4.99 30.96 36.48
CA GLU A 569 -4.25 30.02 35.62
C GLU A 569 -4.91 28.63 35.58
N ALA A 570 -5.31 28.08 36.72
CA ALA A 570 -6.00 26.79 36.78
C ALA A 570 -7.37 26.83 36.05
N VAL A 571 -8.06 27.97 36.06
CA VAL A 571 -9.31 28.17 35.32
C VAL A 571 -9.06 28.26 33.82
N GLU A 572 -8.03 28.98 33.38
CA GLU A 572 -7.62 29.04 31.96
C GLU A 572 -7.16 27.67 31.44
N GLU A 573 -6.38 26.93 32.22
CA GLU A 573 -5.94 25.58 31.86
C GLU A 573 -7.13 24.62 31.72
N ARG A 574 -8.08 24.66 32.66
CA ARG A 574 -9.33 23.90 32.57
C ARG A 574 -10.15 24.28 31.33
N ASN A 575 -10.20 25.57 30.98
CA ASN A 575 -10.89 26.05 29.78
C ASN A 575 -10.20 25.57 28.50
N LEU A 576 -8.86 25.55 28.48
CA LEU A 576 -8.07 25.00 27.38
C LEU A 576 -8.35 23.51 27.19
N TYR A 577 -8.36 22.72 28.26
CA TYR A 577 -8.73 21.30 28.20
C TYR A 577 -10.16 21.09 27.69
N ARG A 578 -11.12 21.90 28.14
CA ARG A 578 -12.50 21.85 27.63
C ARG A 578 -12.57 22.13 26.13
N ARG A 579 -11.83 23.13 25.62
CA ARG A 579 -11.77 23.43 24.18
C ARG A 579 -11.12 22.28 23.39
N LYS A 580 -10.04 21.67 23.90
CA LYS A 580 -9.41 20.49 23.29
C LYS A 580 -10.37 19.29 23.25
N LEU A 581 -11.10 19.03 24.34
CA LEU A 581 -12.09 17.96 24.39
C LEU A 581 -13.23 18.19 23.37
N GLN A 582 -13.77 19.40 23.30
CA GLN A 582 -14.80 19.76 22.31
C GLN A 582 -14.29 19.63 20.86
N ALA A 583 -13.01 19.93 20.61
CA ALA A 583 -12.42 19.75 19.28
C ALA A 583 -12.31 18.25 18.91
N GLU A 584 -11.93 17.40 19.84
CA GLU A 584 -11.89 15.94 19.64
C GLU A 584 -13.30 15.34 19.51
N GLU A 585 -14.29 15.82 20.27
CA GLU A 585 -15.70 15.42 20.10
C GLU A 585 -16.24 15.80 18.71
N LYS A 586 -15.87 16.98 18.18
CA LYS A 586 -16.23 17.36 16.81
C LYS A 586 -15.55 16.48 15.77
N LYS A 587 -14.27 16.15 15.95
CA LYS A 587 -13.55 15.23 15.04
C LYS A 587 -14.15 13.83 15.04
N THR A 588 -14.47 13.30 16.22
CA THR A 588 -15.09 11.97 16.35
C THR A 588 -16.48 11.94 15.71
N LYS A 589 -17.30 12.97 15.92
CA LYS A 589 -18.60 13.09 15.24
C LYS A 589 -18.47 13.18 13.72
N SER A 590 -17.52 13.96 13.21
CA SER A 590 -17.24 14.04 11.77
C SER A 590 -16.76 12.69 11.19
N LEU A 591 -15.94 11.93 11.93
CA LEU A 591 -15.54 10.59 11.53
C LEU A 591 -16.70 9.61 11.54
N GLU A 592 -17.61 9.70 12.50
CA GLU A 592 -18.82 8.86 12.55
C GLU A 592 -19.75 9.13 11.37
N GLU A 593 -19.94 10.39 10.98
CA GLU A 593 -20.69 10.80 9.78
C GLU A 593 -20.04 10.25 8.50
N ASN A 594 -18.72 10.35 8.36
CA ASN A 594 -17.99 9.79 7.22
C ASN A 594 -18.10 8.25 7.15
N VAL A 595 -18.00 7.56 8.29
CA VAL A 595 -18.17 6.10 8.34
C VAL A 595 -19.60 5.69 7.97
N GLN A 596 -20.59 6.50 8.35
CA GLN A 596 -21.98 6.26 7.98
C GLN A 596 -22.21 6.46 6.46
N ALA A 597 -21.66 7.52 5.87
CA ALA A 597 -21.70 7.74 4.42
C ALA A 597 -21.07 6.57 3.65
N LEU A 598 -19.88 6.12 4.07
CA LEU A 598 -19.21 4.97 3.43
C LEU A 598 -20.01 3.67 3.53
N LYS A 599 -20.78 3.47 4.62
CA LYS A 599 -21.68 2.30 4.73
C LYS A 599 -22.86 2.38 3.76
N GLU A 600 -23.34 3.58 3.47
CA GLU A 600 -24.43 3.80 2.51
C GLU A 600 -23.93 3.59 1.09
N ASP A 601 -22.74 4.09 0.76
CA ASP A 601 -22.07 3.83 -0.53
C ASP A 601 -21.82 2.33 -0.75
N HIS A 602 -21.34 1.62 0.28
CA HIS A 602 -21.14 0.17 0.20
C HIS A 602 -22.45 -0.57 -0.08
N LYS A 603 -23.56 -0.19 0.57
CA LYS A 603 -24.88 -0.78 0.31
C LYS A 603 -25.38 -0.49 -1.10
N ALA A 604 -25.10 0.71 -1.63
CA ALA A 604 -25.43 1.05 -3.02
C ALA A 604 -24.65 0.16 -4.00
N LEU A 605 -23.34 -0.02 -3.77
CA LEU A 605 -22.48 -0.86 -4.60
C LEU A 605 -22.88 -2.35 -4.54
N GLU A 606 -23.28 -2.85 -3.37
CA GLU A 606 -23.82 -4.21 -3.21
C GLU A 606 -25.10 -4.41 -4.03
N LYS A 607 -25.99 -3.40 -4.06
CA LYS A 607 -27.23 -3.43 -4.85
C LYS A 607 -26.94 -3.40 -6.35
N GLU A 608 -25.99 -2.57 -6.80
CA GLU A 608 -25.56 -2.56 -8.20
C GLU A 608 -24.93 -3.89 -8.62
N THR A 609 -24.08 -4.47 -7.77
CA THR A 609 -23.46 -5.78 -8.00
C THR A 609 -24.53 -6.88 -8.12
N LEU A 610 -25.56 -6.85 -7.28
CA LEU A 610 -26.67 -7.80 -7.35
C LEU A 610 -27.48 -7.62 -8.65
N ASN A 611 -27.71 -6.38 -9.09
CA ASN A 611 -28.38 -6.10 -10.36
C ASN A 611 -27.56 -6.63 -11.56
N PHE A 612 -26.24 -6.40 -11.58
CA PHE A 612 -25.36 -6.96 -12.62
C PHE A 612 -25.39 -8.49 -12.63
N GLN A 613 -25.41 -9.13 -11.46
CA GLN A 613 -25.52 -10.58 -11.37
C GLN A 613 -26.84 -11.10 -11.95
N ILE A 614 -27.96 -10.39 -11.70
CA ILE A 614 -29.27 -10.73 -12.27
C ILE A 614 -29.24 -10.60 -13.80
N GLU A 615 -28.64 -9.53 -14.34
CA GLU A 615 -28.49 -9.34 -15.79
C GLU A 615 -27.64 -10.44 -16.43
N ILE A 616 -26.48 -10.77 -15.84
CA ILE A 616 -25.61 -11.85 -16.31
C ILE A 616 -26.38 -13.19 -16.32
N ASN A 617 -27.12 -13.49 -15.26
CA ASN A 617 -27.93 -14.72 -15.19
C ASN A 617 -29.01 -14.75 -16.26
N SER A 618 -29.65 -13.62 -16.55
CA SER A 618 -30.61 -13.48 -17.66
C SER A 618 -29.96 -13.70 -19.03
N TYR A 619 -28.77 -13.15 -19.28
CA TYR A 619 -28.04 -13.38 -20.53
C TYR A 619 -27.60 -14.84 -20.68
N ASN A 620 -27.13 -15.46 -19.60
CA ASN A 620 -26.78 -16.88 -19.59
C ASN A 620 -28.00 -17.78 -19.87
N GLY A 621 -29.18 -17.43 -19.34
CA GLY A 621 -30.43 -18.12 -19.67
C GLY A 621 -30.75 -18.06 -21.16
N LYS A 622 -30.73 -16.86 -21.76
CA LYS A 622 -30.96 -16.67 -23.20
C LYS A 622 -29.94 -17.43 -24.06
N LEU A 623 -28.67 -17.42 -23.66
CA LEU A 623 -27.62 -18.16 -24.35
C LEU A 623 -27.85 -19.67 -24.27
N HIS A 624 -28.30 -20.18 -23.12
CA HIS A 624 -28.64 -21.59 -22.95
C HIS A 624 -29.81 -22.01 -23.84
N ASP A 625 -30.88 -21.21 -23.91
CA ASP A 625 -32.02 -21.44 -24.80
C ASP A 625 -31.59 -21.47 -26.28
N MET A 626 -30.69 -20.58 -26.68
CA MET A 626 -30.13 -20.58 -28.04
C MET A 626 -29.30 -21.83 -28.33
N ILE A 627 -28.46 -22.26 -27.38
CA ILE A 627 -27.67 -23.50 -27.52
C ILE A 627 -28.60 -24.70 -27.63
N GLU A 628 -29.65 -24.79 -26.81
CA GLU A 628 -30.62 -25.87 -26.85
C GLU A 628 -31.39 -25.89 -28.20
N LEU A 629 -31.76 -24.72 -28.72
CA LEU A 629 -32.40 -24.60 -30.03
C LEU A 629 -31.48 -25.06 -31.17
N CYS A 630 -30.20 -24.69 -31.13
CA CYS A 630 -29.19 -25.16 -32.08
C CYS A 630 -29.02 -26.68 -32.00
N GLN A 631 -28.91 -27.25 -30.80
CA GLN A 631 -28.82 -28.70 -30.61
C GLN A 631 -30.06 -29.44 -31.14
N LYS A 632 -31.27 -28.92 -30.91
CA LYS A 632 -32.51 -29.48 -31.46
C LYS A 632 -32.52 -29.44 -32.99
N LYS A 633 -32.04 -28.36 -33.61
CA LYS A 633 -31.90 -28.24 -35.07
C LYS A 633 -30.88 -29.25 -35.62
N ASP A 634 -29.71 -29.38 -34.99
CA ASP A 634 -28.68 -30.32 -35.40
C ASP A 634 -29.16 -31.77 -35.29
N GLN A 635 -29.87 -32.13 -34.21
CA GLN A 635 -30.51 -33.44 -34.07
C GLN A 635 -31.56 -33.69 -35.16
N ALA A 636 -32.36 -32.68 -35.51
CA ALA A 636 -33.34 -32.82 -36.60
C ALA A 636 -32.67 -33.03 -37.96
N LEU A 637 -31.54 -32.34 -38.23
CA LEU A 637 -30.74 -32.54 -39.43
C LEU A 637 -30.10 -33.94 -39.47
N LEU A 638 -29.57 -34.43 -38.35
CA LEU A 638 -29.04 -35.79 -38.21
C LEU A 638 -30.11 -36.86 -38.47
N ARG A 639 -31.33 -36.67 -37.97
CA ARG A 639 -32.47 -37.57 -38.25
C ARG A 639 -32.84 -37.58 -39.73
N LYS A 640 -32.90 -36.40 -40.37
CA LYS A 640 -33.15 -36.30 -41.82
C LYS A 640 -32.05 -36.98 -42.64
N ALA A 641 -30.78 -36.76 -42.30
CA ALA A 641 -29.66 -37.42 -42.97
C ALA A 641 -29.72 -38.95 -42.83
N SER A 642 -30.06 -39.46 -41.64
CA SER A 642 -30.23 -40.89 -41.39
C SER A 642 -31.39 -41.50 -42.19
N GLN A 643 -32.52 -40.78 -42.30
CA GLN A 643 -33.66 -41.21 -43.11
C GLN A 643 -33.30 -41.28 -44.60
N ILE A 644 -32.56 -40.29 -45.08
CA ILE A 644 -32.05 -40.25 -46.45
C ILE A 644 -31.12 -41.43 -46.75
N ASP A 645 -30.20 -41.75 -45.85
CA ASP A 645 -29.29 -42.89 -46.01
C ASP A 645 -30.04 -44.23 -45.99
N TYR A 646 -31.08 -44.34 -45.16
CA TYR A 646 -31.97 -45.50 -45.15
C TYR A 646 -32.67 -45.66 -46.51
N GLU A 647 -33.27 -44.60 -47.04
CA GLU A 647 -33.92 -44.63 -48.36
C GLU A 647 -32.95 -44.99 -49.49
N ARG A 648 -31.70 -44.49 -49.43
CA ARG A 648 -30.64 -44.87 -50.38
C ARG A 648 -30.36 -46.37 -50.33
N ARG A 649 -30.18 -46.95 -49.14
CA ARG A 649 -29.94 -48.39 -48.97
C ARG A 649 -31.11 -49.25 -49.44
N VAL A 650 -32.34 -48.83 -49.17
CA VAL A 650 -33.55 -49.53 -49.65
C VAL A 650 -33.57 -49.55 -51.19
N ASN A 651 -33.24 -48.43 -51.83
CA ASN A 651 -33.18 -48.36 -53.30
C ASN A 651 -32.05 -49.24 -53.87
N GLU A 652 -30.86 -49.25 -53.25
CA GLU A 652 -29.76 -50.14 -53.63
C GLU A 652 -30.15 -51.63 -53.53
N LEU A 653 -30.88 -52.01 -52.48
CA LEU A 653 -31.38 -53.38 -52.32
C LEU A 653 -32.38 -53.75 -53.40
N LYS A 654 -33.33 -52.86 -53.73
CA LYS A 654 -34.28 -53.06 -54.84
C LYS A 654 -33.55 -53.28 -56.16
N ILE A 655 -32.52 -52.48 -56.45
CA ILE A 655 -31.69 -52.66 -57.66
C ILE A 655 -31.01 -54.04 -57.65
N LYS A 656 -30.41 -54.43 -56.52
CA LYS A 656 -29.75 -55.75 -56.37
C LYS A 656 -30.73 -56.92 -56.50
N GLU A 657 -31.97 -56.74 -56.10
CA GLU A 657 -33.02 -57.75 -56.20
C GLU A 657 -33.47 -57.95 -57.65
N VAL A 658 -33.73 -56.86 -58.37
CA VAL A 658 -34.02 -56.89 -59.81
C VAL A 658 -32.91 -57.62 -60.57
N LEU A 659 -31.65 -57.30 -60.28
CA LEU A 659 -30.47 -57.96 -60.87
C LEU A 659 -30.38 -59.45 -60.51
N ARG A 660 -30.77 -59.85 -59.29
CA ARG A 660 -30.78 -61.27 -58.89
C ARG A 660 -31.88 -62.08 -59.57
N SER A 661 -33.07 -61.51 -59.73
CA SER A 661 -34.16 -62.15 -60.50
C SER A 661 -33.79 -62.38 -61.98
N HIS A 662 -32.83 -61.61 -62.53
CA HIS A 662 -32.26 -61.83 -63.86
C HIS A 662 -31.32 -63.04 -63.94
N SER A 663 -30.52 -63.26 -62.90
CA SER A 663 -29.53 -64.34 -62.88
C SER A 663 -30.16 -65.74 -62.81
N TRP A 664 -31.47 -65.87 -62.57
CA TRP A 664 -32.13 -67.14 -62.25
C TRP A 664 -33.07 -67.68 -63.35
N LYS A 665 -33.34 -66.94 -64.42
CA LYS A 665 -34.19 -67.42 -65.54
C LYS A 665 -33.36 -67.92 -66.72
N GLY A 666 -32.56 -68.96 -66.50
CA GLY A 666 -32.00 -69.75 -67.60
C GLY A 666 -33.02 -70.81 -68.03
N THR A 667 -33.73 -70.58 -69.16
CA THR A 667 -34.44 -71.56 -70.04
C THR A 667 -35.62 -70.94 -70.81
N SER A 668 -35.55 -69.67 -71.21
CA SER A 668 -36.56 -69.04 -72.07
C SER A 668 -35.97 -68.65 -73.41
N THR A 669 -36.71 -68.93 -74.49
CA THR A 669 -36.39 -68.57 -75.89
C THR A 669 -35.81 -67.16 -76.03
N GLU A 670 -34.74 -67.01 -76.83
CA GLU A 670 -33.94 -65.79 -77.01
C GLU A 670 -34.78 -64.52 -77.22
N GLU A 671 -35.91 -64.63 -77.91
CA GLU A 671 -36.77 -63.49 -78.24
C GLU A 671 -37.53 -62.94 -77.02
N GLN A 672 -37.91 -63.80 -76.06
CA GLN A 672 -38.47 -63.37 -74.78
C GLN A 672 -37.39 -62.79 -73.87
N HIS A 673 -36.14 -63.26 -74.00
CA HIS A 673 -34.99 -62.75 -73.27
C HIS A 673 -34.65 -61.32 -73.66
N LEU A 674 -34.66 -61.00 -74.96
CA LEU A 674 -34.42 -59.66 -75.48
C LEU A 674 -35.52 -58.66 -75.07
N LYS A 675 -36.80 -59.04 -75.16
CA LYS A 675 -37.91 -58.18 -74.69
C LYS A 675 -37.85 -57.91 -73.18
N ALA A 676 -37.49 -58.92 -72.39
CA ALA A 676 -37.24 -58.74 -70.97
C ALA A 676 -36.08 -57.76 -70.74
N GLU A 677 -34.90 -58.00 -71.33
CA GLU A 677 -33.72 -57.14 -71.16
C GLU A 677 -34.02 -55.65 -71.43
N PHE A 678 -34.76 -55.33 -72.49
CA PHE A 678 -35.14 -53.95 -72.79
C PHE A 678 -36.06 -53.34 -71.72
N SER A 679 -37.05 -54.08 -71.24
CA SER A 679 -37.96 -53.63 -70.18
C SER A 679 -37.21 -53.37 -68.86
N TYR A 680 -36.30 -54.25 -68.48
CA TYR A 680 -35.55 -54.12 -67.23
C TYR A 680 -34.44 -53.07 -67.32
N LYS A 681 -33.83 -52.88 -68.48
CA LYS A 681 -32.87 -51.79 -68.70
C LYS A 681 -33.55 -50.42 -68.54
N ALA A 682 -34.77 -50.26 -69.05
CA ALA A 682 -35.57 -49.06 -68.82
C ALA A 682 -35.89 -48.85 -67.33
N GLU A 683 -36.20 -49.91 -66.59
CA GLU A 683 -36.47 -49.83 -65.15
C GLU A 683 -35.20 -49.48 -64.33
N ILE A 684 -34.05 -50.06 -64.68
CA ILE A 684 -32.75 -49.73 -64.07
C ILE A 684 -32.37 -48.26 -64.34
N ASP A 685 -32.55 -47.78 -65.57
CA ASP A 685 -32.25 -46.40 -65.94
C ASP A 685 -33.20 -45.41 -65.25
N HIS A 686 -34.48 -45.76 -65.11
CA HIS A 686 -35.44 -44.99 -64.32
C HIS A 686 -35.03 -44.91 -62.83
N LEU A 687 -34.61 -46.03 -62.23
CA LEU A 687 -34.13 -46.05 -60.84
C LEU A 687 -32.83 -45.25 -60.65
N ARG A 688 -31.89 -45.34 -61.61
CA ARG A 688 -30.65 -44.52 -61.60
C ARG A 688 -30.96 -43.04 -61.68
N LYS A 689 -31.87 -42.64 -62.57
CA LYS A 689 -32.32 -41.25 -62.70
C LYS A 689 -32.95 -40.74 -61.42
N LYS A 690 -33.83 -41.54 -60.79
CA LYS A 690 -34.45 -41.19 -59.50
C LYS A 690 -33.42 -41.02 -58.37
N LEU A 691 -32.35 -41.82 -58.38
CA LEU A 691 -31.25 -41.72 -57.42
C LEU A 691 -30.39 -40.47 -57.67
N GLN A 692 -30.20 -40.10 -58.93
CA GLN A 692 -29.49 -38.89 -59.35
C GLN A 692 -30.29 -37.62 -59.03
N ASP A 693 -31.60 -37.62 -59.26
CA ASP A 693 -32.51 -36.53 -58.90
C ASP A 693 -32.59 -36.35 -57.37
N ASN A 694 -32.63 -37.45 -56.61
CA ASN A 694 -32.55 -37.39 -55.14
C ASN A 694 -31.20 -36.83 -54.65
N SER A 695 -30.09 -37.18 -55.30
CA SER A 695 -28.76 -36.61 -55.03
C SER A 695 -28.68 -35.11 -55.37
N ALA A 696 -29.29 -34.69 -56.49
CA ALA A 696 -29.36 -33.28 -56.88
C ALA A 696 -30.24 -32.48 -55.92
N ASN A 697 -31.37 -33.04 -55.48
CA ASN A 697 -32.24 -32.44 -54.47
C ASN A 697 -31.57 -32.38 -53.09
N GLN A 698 -30.76 -33.37 -52.71
CA GLN A 698 -29.90 -33.31 -51.51
C GLN A 698 -28.91 -32.16 -51.58
N ARG A 699 -28.25 -31.96 -52.73
CA ARG A 699 -27.33 -30.82 -52.89
C ARG A 699 -28.06 -29.49 -52.80
N LYS A 700 -29.25 -29.37 -53.40
CA LYS A 700 -30.09 -28.15 -53.26
C LYS A 700 -30.59 -27.92 -51.83
N ALA A 701 -30.90 -28.97 -51.08
CA ALA A 701 -31.37 -28.86 -49.70
C ALA A 701 -30.23 -28.60 -48.69
N CYS A 702 -29.07 -29.26 -48.83
CA CYS A 702 -27.90 -29.04 -47.97
C CYS A 702 -27.17 -27.72 -48.26
N TYR A 703 -27.25 -27.20 -49.49
CA TYR A 703 -26.61 -25.94 -49.90
C TYR A 703 -27.63 -24.87 -50.30
N SER A 704 -28.76 -24.76 -49.58
CA SER A 704 -29.50 -23.50 -49.67
C SER A 704 -28.64 -22.42 -48.99
N GLU A 705 -27.79 -21.76 -49.77
CA GLU A 705 -26.98 -20.62 -49.34
C GLU A 705 -27.82 -19.59 -48.61
N HIS A 706 -29.12 -19.51 -48.92
CA HIS A 706 -30.11 -18.72 -48.21
C HIS A 706 -30.26 -19.05 -46.72
N ALA A 707 -30.27 -20.33 -46.31
CA ALA A 707 -30.40 -20.70 -44.89
C ALA A 707 -29.11 -20.40 -44.12
N LEU A 708 -27.95 -20.65 -44.74
CA LEU A 708 -26.65 -20.33 -44.15
C LEU A 708 -26.43 -18.81 -44.07
N ALA A 709 -26.89 -18.06 -45.09
CA ALA A 709 -26.83 -16.59 -45.11
C ALA A 709 -27.78 -15.97 -44.08
N ALA A 710 -28.99 -16.54 -43.90
CA ALA A 710 -29.92 -16.11 -42.86
C ALA A 710 -29.32 -16.32 -41.45
N HIS A 711 -28.73 -17.49 -41.19
CA HIS A 711 -28.06 -17.75 -39.91
C HIS A 711 -26.83 -16.86 -39.68
N LYS A 712 -26.01 -16.61 -40.72
CA LYS A 712 -24.89 -15.65 -40.63
C LYS A 712 -25.36 -14.22 -40.36
N LYS A 713 -26.52 -13.83 -40.89
CA LYS A 713 -27.13 -12.52 -40.64
C LYS A 713 -27.62 -12.41 -39.20
N GLU A 714 -28.34 -13.39 -38.67
CA GLU A 714 -28.78 -13.42 -37.27
C GLU A 714 -27.60 -13.34 -36.28
N ILE A 715 -26.52 -14.08 -36.53
CA ILE A 715 -25.30 -14.02 -35.70
C ILE A 715 -24.67 -12.63 -35.77
N LYS A 716 -24.56 -12.03 -36.97
CA LYS A 716 -24.04 -10.66 -37.14
C LYS A 716 -24.87 -9.61 -36.43
N ASP A 717 -26.19 -9.70 -36.51
CA ASP A 717 -27.10 -8.76 -35.88
C ASP A 717 -27.06 -8.90 -34.34
N PHE A 718 -26.88 -10.13 -33.82
CA PHE A 718 -26.65 -10.37 -32.40
C PHE A 718 -25.31 -9.79 -31.91
N CYS A 719 -24.21 -9.99 -32.65
CA CYS A 719 -22.91 -9.38 -32.30
C CYS A 719 -23.00 -7.86 -32.27
N ARG A 720 -23.71 -7.22 -33.22
CA ARG A 720 -23.94 -5.77 -33.21
C ARG A 720 -24.72 -5.30 -31.99
N GLN A 721 -25.70 -6.09 -31.51
CA GLN A 721 -26.45 -5.74 -30.29
C GLN A 721 -25.56 -5.80 -29.05
N LEU A 722 -24.64 -6.78 -28.97
CA LEU A 722 -23.65 -6.86 -27.90
C LEU A 722 -22.65 -5.70 -27.93
N ASP A 723 -22.16 -5.32 -29.11
CA ASP A 723 -21.26 -4.18 -29.28
C ASP A 723 -21.95 -2.87 -28.88
N GLN A 724 -23.21 -2.68 -29.27
CA GLN A 724 -24.01 -1.51 -28.86
C GLN A 724 -24.27 -1.45 -27.35
N ALA A 725 -24.49 -2.60 -26.70
CA ALA A 725 -24.63 -2.65 -25.24
C ALA A 725 -23.32 -2.30 -24.53
N SER A 726 -22.19 -2.82 -25.05
CA SER A 726 -20.84 -2.51 -24.55
C SER A 726 -20.48 -1.02 -24.69
N CYS A 727 -20.79 -0.39 -25.84
CA CYS A 727 -20.58 1.04 -26.04
C CYS A 727 -21.42 1.90 -25.07
N LYS A 728 -22.69 1.57 -24.86
CA LYS A 728 -23.54 2.28 -23.88
C LYS A 728 -23.00 2.19 -22.45
N GLN A 729 -22.33 1.10 -22.11
CA GLN A 729 -21.69 0.91 -20.81
C GLN A 729 -20.43 1.78 -20.66
N ALA A 730 -19.66 1.97 -21.73
CA ALA A 730 -18.49 2.87 -21.76
C ALA A 730 -18.89 4.35 -21.64
N ASP A 731 -20.02 4.74 -22.24
CA ASP A 731 -20.55 6.11 -22.15
C ASP A 731 -21.10 6.42 -20.74
N LEU A 732 -21.63 5.43 -20.03
CA LEU A 732 -22.08 5.59 -18.63
C LEU A 732 -20.91 5.71 -17.65
N GLN A 733 -19.77 5.06 -17.91
CA GLN A 733 -18.56 5.16 -17.08
C GLN A 733 -17.79 6.47 -17.27
N THR A 734 -18.05 7.22 -18.35
CA THR A 734 -17.38 8.50 -18.62
C THR A 734 -18.14 9.73 -18.12
N LEU A 735 -19.36 9.57 -17.56
CA LEU A 735 -20.25 10.66 -17.16
C LEU A 735 -20.19 11.06 -15.67
N SER A 736 -19.22 10.60 -14.87
CA SER A 736 -19.20 10.88 -13.43
C SER A 736 -17.87 11.44 -12.91
N VAL A 737 -17.60 12.73 -13.15
CA VAL A 737 -17.07 13.69 -12.14
C VAL A 737 -17.41 15.13 -12.60
N PRO A 738 -18.37 15.83 -11.98
CA PRO A 738 -18.40 17.29 -12.06
C PRO A 738 -17.38 17.85 -11.07
N THR A 739 -16.33 18.50 -11.58
CA THR A 739 -15.41 19.32 -10.78
C THR A 739 -16.13 20.61 -10.35
N PRO A 740 -16.25 20.91 -9.05
CA PRO A 740 -16.76 22.19 -8.60
C PRO A 740 -15.62 23.21 -8.59
N GLY A 741 -15.68 24.20 -9.48
CA GLY A 741 -14.91 25.44 -9.33
C GLY A 741 -14.16 25.88 -10.58
N CYS A 742 -14.86 26.51 -11.52
CA CYS A 742 -14.28 27.57 -12.34
C CYS A 742 -15.41 28.49 -12.82
N SER A 743 -15.56 29.62 -12.12
CA SER A 743 -16.43 30.72 -12.49
C SER A 743 -15.67 31.74 -13.34
N HIS A 744 -16.35 32.24 -14.39
CA HIS A 744 -15.93 33.29 -15.34
C HIS A 744 -14.94 32.78 -16.41
N TRP A 745 -15.13 32.95 -17.71
CA TRP A 745 -15.63 34.13 -18.44
C TRP A 745 -16.52 33.70 -19.62
N GLU A 746 -17.65 34.38 -19.79
CA GLU A 746 -18.40 34.42 -21.03
C GLU A 746 -17.74 35.42 -21.99
N THR A 747 -17.60 35.07 -23.27
CA THR A 747 -17.85 36.00 -24.38
C THR A 747 -18.01 35.23 -25.70
N PRO A 748 -18.87 35.69 -26.64
CA PRO A 748 -19.35 34.89 -27.76
C PRO A 748 -18.62 35.17 -29.07
N CYS A 749 -18.36 34.10 -29.84
CA CYS A 749 -18.40 34.03 -31.30
C CYS A 749 -18.38 32.57 -31.75
#